data_AF-A0A835V6W3-F1
#
_entry.id   AF-A0A835V6W3-F1
#
_cell.length_a   1.000
_cell.length_b   1.000
_cell.length_c   1.000
_cell.angle_alpha   90.00
_cell.angle_beta   90.00
_cell.angle_gamma   90.00
#
_symmetry.space_group_name_H-M   'P 1'
#
loop_
_entity.id
_entity.type
_entity.pdbx_description
1 polymer ?
#
loop_
_entity_poly.entity_id
_entity_poly.type
_entity_poly.pdbx_seq_one_letter_code
_entity_poly.pdbx_strand_id
1 'polypeptide(L)'
;MANDGNLKTWVSDKMMSLLGYSKNVVVQYVIGPSKDSSSPTDLMSKLVDFGFSSSKDTCLFAEEIFAKVPHKQTGLSSYLKDEREAARMAKKQRSYKLLDESDDEKNSEAPPSNALQSSANQGDHKKRFRKKHGLHDEYDDEPVLLDDGNAGKQSSNDVIDIELEEAMLRDQEERLQLEKNIKERDGARTRKVMESRLRKEEEEEMLQRAKAFEENDTTNLRKVSRQVYLEKRRNQKLLEIRDDIIDNDYIFEGVKLTQDEERELRFKKKIYELANERLQDADKIEEYRMPEAYDQVGGINQEKRFAVAMQRYRDSGASEKMNPFAEQEAWEEYQIGKATLRFGSKDKKQTADDFQYVFEDGIDFIKASVLDGNLCEDEMLEECDISAAKTMLEKLQDERKSLPVYPYREELLKAVNDHQILVIVGETGSGKTTQIPQYLLEAGYTKDGKKVGCTQPRRVAAMSVAARVSQEMGVKLGHEVGYSIRFEDCTSEKTVLKYMTDGMLLREFLSEPDLASYSVIMVDEAHERTLSTDILFGLVKDIARFRSDLKLLISSATLDAEKFSDFFDSAPIFKIPGRRYPVDIHFTTAPEADYVDAAIVTVLQIHVTQPPGDILVFLTGQEEIETVDEILKHRIRGLGTKIAELNICPIYANLPTELQAKIFEPTPEGARKVVLATNIAETSLTIDGIKYVIDPGFCKIKSYNPRTGMESLLVNPISKASAMQRAGRSGRTGPGKCFRLYTAYNYENDLDENTVPEIQRSNLANVVLSQKLRHS
;
A
#
# COMPACT_ATOMS: atom_id res chain seq x y z
N MET A 1 39.79 23.06 -15.26
CA MET A 1 38.89 22.50 -16.29
C MET A 1 39.09 23.30 -17.57
N ALA A 2 39.66 22.69 -18.61
CA ALA A 2 39.97 23.40 -19.85
C ALA A 2 38.72 23.53 -20.72
N ASN A 3 38.46 24.73 -21.26
CA ASN A 3 37.34 25.01 -22.15
C ASN A 3 37.40 24.09 -23.40
N ASP A 4 36.29 23.45 -23.76
CA ASP A 4 36.17 22.49 -24.88
C ASP A 4 36.62 23.07 -26.24
N GLY A 5 36.56 24.40 -26.37
CA GLY A 5 37.11 25.13 -27.52
C GLY A 5 38.65 25.10 -27.62
N ASN A 6 39.37 25.10 -26.50
CA ASN A 6 40.83 25.13 -26.48
C ASN A 6 41.43 23.74 -26.82
N LEU A 7 40.71 22.67 -26.48
CA LEU A 7 41.09 21.30 -26.81
C LEU A 7 40.99 21.04 -28.32
N LYS A 8 39.92 21.51 -28.98
CA LYS A 8 39.71 21.33 -30.43
C LYS A 8 40.81 22.04 -31.25
N THR A 9 41.19 23.25 -30.87
CA THR A 9 42.27 24.00 -31.53
C THR A 9 43.61 23.29 -31.36
N TRP A 10 43.93 22.82 -30.15
CA TRP A 10 45.18 22.11 -29.88
C TRP A 10 45.29 20.76 -30.63
N VAL A 11 44.20 20.00 -30.71
CA VAL A 11 44.15 18.76 -31.50
C VAL A 11 44.33 19.08 -32.99
N SER A 12 43.68 20.13 -33.50
CA SER A 12 43.83 20.58 -34.89
C SER A 12 45.30 20.89 -35.25
N ASP A 13 46.02 21.61 -34.38
CA ASP A 13 47.42 22.00 -34.61
C ASP A 13 48.35 20.77 -34.64
N LYS A 14 48.13 19.81 -33.73
CA LYS A 14 48.91 18.57 -33.68
C LYS A 14 48.59 17.63 -34.84
N MET A 15 47.34 17.60 -35.31
CA MET A 15 46.97 16.84 -36.52
C MET A 15 47.62 17.43 -37.78
N MET A 16 47.74 18.76 -37.86
CA MET A 16 48.46 19.41 -38.96
C MET A 16 49.94 19.00 -38.98
N SER A 17 50.57 18.81 -37.82
CA SER A 17 51.96 18.35 -37.70
C SER A 17 52.16 16.87 -38.02
N LEU A 18 51.18 16.01 -37.75
CA LEU A 18 51.30 14.55 -37.90
C LEU A 18 50.84 14.03 -39.27
N LEU A 19 49.77 14.62 -39.83
CA LEU A 19 49.15 14.19 -41.08
C LEU A 19 49.27 15.22 -42.21
N GLY A 20 49.72 16.45 -41.92
CA GLY A 20 49.86 17.52 -42.90
C GLY A 20 48.54 18.20 -43.28
N TYR A 21 47.41 17.81 -42.68
CA TYR A 21 46.11 18.46 -42.86
C TYR A 21 45.24 18.31 -41.61
N SER A 22 44.34 19.27 -41.38
CA SER A 22 43.35 19.23 -40.31
C SER A 22 41.98 19.68 -40.85
N LYS A 23 40.96 18.84 -40.70
CA LYS A 23 39.55 19.19 -40.97
C LYS A 23 38.75 19.01 -39.68
N ASN A 24 37.82 19.92 -39.40
CA ASN A 24 37.02 19.91 -38.17
C ASN A 24 36.31 18.57 -37.90
N VAL A 25 35.87 17.88 -38.96
CA VAL A 25 35.23 16.55 -38.84
C VAL A 25 36.21 15.52 -38.28
N VAL A 26 37.46 15.54 -38.72
CA VAL A 26 38.49 14.60 -38.28
C VAL A 26 38.92 14.91 -36.84
N VAL A 27 39.02 16.19 -36.47
CA VAL A 27 39.33 16.62 -35.09
C VAL A 27 38.26 16.14 -34.11
N GLN A 28 36.98 16.31 -34.44
CA GLN A 28 35.87 15.79 -33.64
C GLN A 28 35.92 14.25 -33.53
N TYR A 29 36.25 13.59 -34.63
CA TYR A 29 36.31 12.13 -34.71
C TYR A 29 37.53 11.53 -34.01
N VAL A 30 38.62 12.27 -33.79
CA VAL A 30 39.75 11.86 -32.94
C VAL A 30 39.44 12.07 -31.46
N ILE A 31 38.70 13.14 -31.13
CA ILE A 31 38.30 13.43 -29.75
C ILE A 31 37.28 12.39 -29.21
N GLY A 32 36.40 11.84 -30.06
CA GLY A 32 35.43 10.80 -29.67
C GLY A 32 36.09 9.54 -29.05
N PRO A 33 36.91 8.79 -29.81
CA PRO A 33 37.62 7.61 -29.34
C PRO A 33 38.52 7.89 -28.14
N SER A 34 39.09 9.09 -28.04
CA SER A 34 39.89 9.48 -26.88
C SER A 34 39.07 9.58 -25.59
N LYS A 35 37.76 9.88 -25.65
CA LYS A 35 36.90 9.85 -24.45
C LYS A 35 36.53 8.42 -24.02
N ASP A 36 36.47 7.51 -24.98
CA ASP A 36 36.02 6.11 -24.79
C ASP A 36 37.16 5.13 -24.51
N SER A 37 38.40 5.48 -24.88
CA SER A 37 39.58 4.63 -24.64
C SER A 37 39.90 4.50 -23.14
N SER A 38 40.26 3.29 -22.71
CA SER A 38 40.57 2.99 -21.31
C SER A 38 42.06 3.12 -20.96
N SER A 39 42.95 3.11 -21.96
CA SER A 39 44.39 3.33 -21.79
C SER A 39 44.99 4.07 -23.01
N PRO A 40 46.13 4.76 -22.85
CA PRO A 40 46.84 5.40 -23.97
C PRO A 40 47.26 4.42 -25.07
N THR A 41 47.57 3.18 -24.70
CA THR A 41 47.93 2.11 -25.64
C THR A 41 46.75 1.62 -26.48
N ASP A 42 45.54 1.59 -25.90
CA ASP A 42 44.28 1.27 -26.61
C ASP A 42 43.84 2.42 -27.52
N LEU A 43 44.12 3.67 -27.13
CA LEU A 43 43.92 4.81 -28.01
C LEU A 43 44.90 4.77 -29.21
N MET A 44 46.16 4.38 -28.98
CA MET A 44 47.15 4.25 -30.04
C MET A 44 46.79 3.18 -31.06
N SER A 45 46.35 1.99 -30.62
CA SER A 45 45.93 0.93 -31.56
C SER A 45 44.77 1.38 -32.43
N LYS A 46 43.76 2.03 -31.83
CA LYS A 46 42.62 2.60 -32.55
C LYS A 46 43.08 3.67 -33.56
N LEU A 47 43.98 4.56 -33.18
CA LEU A 47 44.52 5.58 -34.10
C LEU A 47 45.30 4.94 -35.27
N VAL A 48 46.06 3.88 -35.03
CA VAL A 48 46.76 3.14 -36.10
C VAL A 48 45.76 2.44 -37.03
N ASP A 49 44.69 1.84 -36.50
CA ASP A 49 43.61 1.25 -37.29
C ASP A 49 42.88 2.29 -38.16
N PHE A 50 42.84 3.55 -37.72
CA PHE A 50 42.33 4.68 -38.49
C PHE A 50 43.30 5.24 -39.53
N GLY A 51 44.49 4.64 -39.68
CA GLY A 51 45.46 4.99 -40.72
C GLY A 51 46.54 5.99 -40.29
N PHE A 52 46.69 6.26 -38.98
CA PHE A 52 47.86 6.98 -38.48
C PHE A 52 49.10 6.07 -38.50
N SER A 53 50.28 6.63 -38.75
CA SER A 53 51.52 5.86 -38.71
C SER A 53 51.85 5.43 -37.28
N SER A 54 52.45 4.24 -37.12
CA SER A 54 52.93 3.73 -35.82
C SER A 54 54.19 4.44 -35.30
N SER A 55 54.42 5.68 -35.72
CA SER A 55 55.56 6.50 -35.34
C SER A 55 55.55 6.80 -33.84
N LYS A 56 56.74 7.06 -33.29
CA LYS A 56 56.95 7.49 -31.91
C LYS A 56 56.18 8.78 -31.59
N ASP A 57 55.99 9.64 -32.60
CA ASP A 57 55.25 10.89 -32.46
C ASP A 57 53.74 10.67 -32.29
N THR A 58 53.18 9.63 -32.92
CA THR A 58 51.77 9.24 -32.76
C THR A 58 51.52 8.67 -31.35
N CYS A 59 52.51 7.96 -30.80
CA CYS A 59 52.46 7.45 -29.42
C CYS A 59 52.44 8.60 -28.40
N LEU A 60 53.35 9.57 -28.55
CA LEU A 60 53.38 10.77 -27.69
C LEU A 60 52.09 11.58 -27.82
N PHE A 61 51.53 11.68 -29.03
CA PHE A 61 50.27 12.36 -29.26
C PHE A 61 49.08 11.66 -28.58
N ALA A 62 49.02 10.33 -28.61
CA ALA A 62 48.00 9.56 -27.91
C ALA A 62 48.08 9.73 -26.39
N GLU A 63 49.29 9.75 -25.82
CA GLU A 63 49.51 10.02 -24.39
C GLU A 63 49.10 11.46 -23.99
N GLU A 64 49.48 12.45 -24.80
CA GLU A 64 49.13 13.87 -24.55
C GLU A 64 47.62 14.14 -24.68
N ILE A 65 46.95 13.54 -25.67
CA ILE A 65 45.49 13.66 -25.82
C ILE A 65 44.76 13.02 -24.64
N PHE A 66 45.15 11.81 -24.27
CA PHE A 66 44.53 11.07 -23.17
C PHE A 66 44.67 11.85 -21.84
N ALA A 67 45.82 12.49 -21.59
CA ALA A 67 46.00 13.33 -20.40
C ALA A 67 45.14 14.60 -20.40
N LYS A 68 44.79 15.14 -21.57
CA LYS A 68 44.04 16.41 -21.70
C LYS A 68 42.52 16.23 -21.77
N VAL A 69 42.04 15.04 -22.09
CA VAL A 69 40.62 14.74 -22.24
C VAL A 69 40.05 14.25 -20.90
N PRO A 70 38.93 14.79 -20.42
CA PRO A 70 38.29 14.27 -19.21
C PRO A 70 37.69 12.89 -19.51
N HIS A 71 38.35 11.84 -19.03
CA HIS A 71 37.80 10.50 -19.08
C HIS A 71 36.69 10.35 -18.06
N LYS A 72 35.55 9.83 -18.49
CA LYS A 72 34.50 9.37 -17.59
C LYS A 72 35.10 8.20 -16.83
N GLN A 73 35.45 8.39 -15.56
CA GLN A 73 35.81 7.25 -14.71
C GLN A 73 34.64 6.29 -14.82
N THR A 74 34.88 5.14 -15.43
CA THR A 74 33.99 4.00 -15.33
C THR A 74 33.91 3.72 -13.84
N GLY A 75 32.84 4.22 -13.21
CA GLY A 75 32.44 3.77 -11.91
C GLY A 75 32.38 2.26 -12.01
N LEU A 76 33.28 1.60 -11.28
CA LEU A 76 33.20 0.17 -11.03
C LEU A 76 31.75 -0.15 -10.66
N SER A 77 31.13 -1.09 -11.38
CA SER A 77 29.85 -1.68 -10.99
C SER A 77 29.88 -1.94 -9.48
N SER A 78 28.85 -1.51 -8.74
CA SER A 78 28.86 -1.58 -7.26
C SER A 78 29.22 -2.98 -6.77
N TYR A 79 28.81 -3.99 -7.54
CA TYR A 79 29.14 -5.40 -7.33
C TYR A 79 30.64 -5.70 -7.21
N LEU A 80 31.49 -5.12 -8.07
CA LEU A 80 32.94 -5.31 -8.04
C LEU A 80 33.62 -4.47 -6.96
N LYS A 81 33.00 -3.37 -6.51
CA LYS A 81 33.47 -2.61 -5.35
C LYS A 81 33.20 -3.38 -4.06
N ASP A 82 32.01 -3.96 -3.93
CA ASP A 82 31.61 -4.76 -2.78
C ASP A 82 32.44 -6.04 -2.69
N GLU A 83 32.73 -6.70 -3.81
CA GLU A 83 33.60 -7.88 -3.86
C GLU A 83 35.05 -7.54 -3.47
N ARG A 84 35.56 -6.37 -3.87
CA ARG A 84 36.92 -5.92 -3.58
C ARG A 84 37.06 -5.40 -2.16
N GLU A 85 36.02 -4.80 -1.60
CA GLU A 85 35.95 -4.46 -0.17
C GLU A 85 35.79 -5.70 0.71
N ALA A 86 34.98 -6.68 0.30
CA ALA A 86 34.87 -7.97 0.96
C ALA A 86 36.20 -8.74 0.92
N ALA A 87 36.90 -8.74 -0.22
CA ALA A 87 38.23 -9.35 -0.35
C ALA A 87 39.31 -8.60 0.46
N ARG A 88 39.21 -7.27 0.58
CA ARG A 88 40.11 -6.44 1.41
C ARG A 88 39.84 -6.63 2.91
N MET A 89 38.58 -6.78 3.30
CA MET A 89 38.14 -7.15 4.65
C MET A 89 38.60 -8.57 4.99
N ALA A 90 38.47 -9.52 4.07
CA ALA A 90 38.96 -10.89 4.25
C ALA A 90 40.50 -10.93 4.34
N LYS A 91 41.23 -10.12 3.56
CA LYS A 91 42.70 -9.97 3.72
C LYS A 91 43.10 -9.30 5.03
N LYS A 92 42.35 -8.29 5.49
CA LYS A 92 42.56 -7.67 6.81
C LYS A 92 42.26 -8.63 7.95
N GLN A 93 41.20 -9.44 7.84
CA GLN A 93 40.88 -10.50 8.80
C GLN A 93 41.93 -11.61 8.79
N ARG A 94 42.51 -11.94 7.63
CA ARG A 94 43.66 -12.85 7.53
C ARG A 94 44.96 -12.27 8.10
N SER A 95 45.08 -10.95 8.21
CA SER A 95 46.24 -10.30 8.86
C SER A 95 46.14 -10.24 10.39
N TYR A 96 44.97 -10.55 10.96
CA TYR A 96 44.84 -10.78 12.41
C TYR A 96 45.11 -12.25 12.70
N LYS A 97 46.37 -12.54 13.02
CA LYS A 97 46.81 -13.85 13.51
C LYS A 97 46.56 -13.88 15.02
N LEU A 98 45.44 -14.47 15.44
CA LEU A 98 45.31 -14.96 16.80
C LEU A 98 46.26 -16.16 16.94
N LEU A 99 47.10 -16.11 17.96
CA LEU A 99 47.95 -17.22 18.39
C LEU A 99 47.05 -18.36 18.86
N ASP A 100 47.24 -19.56 18.34
CA ASP A 100 46.96 -20.77 19.09
C ASP A 100 48.10 -21.77 18.88
N GLU A 101 48.48 -22.37 19.99
CA GLU A 101 49.53 -23.38 20.12
C GLU A 101 49.07 -24.75 19.60
N SER A 102 50.07 -25.53 19.17
CA SER A 102 50.09 -26.99 18.95
C SER A 102 49.40 -27.61 17.71
N ASP A 103 50.21 -27.72 16.64
CA ASP A 103 50.60 -28.92 15.87
C ASP A 103 49.66 -30.17 15.84
N ASP A 104 49.22 -30.58 14.64
CA ASP A 104 49.84 -31.70 13.91
C ASP A 104 49.30 -31.91 12.45
N GLU A 105 50.22 -32.35 11.59
CA GLU A 105 50.27 -32.76 10.16
C GLU A 105 49.02 -33.43 9.50
N LYS A 106 48.78 -33.55 8.16
CA LYS A 106 49.61 -33.61 6.93
C LYS A 106 48.74 -33.55 5.62
N ASN A 107 49.29 -32.84 4.61
CA ASN A 107 49.18 -32.88 3.12
C ASN A 107 48.18 -33.75 2.31
N SER A 108 47.62 -33.16 1.23
CA SER A 108 47.94 -33.51 -0.19
C SER A 108 47.28 -32.56 -1.22
N GLU A 109 47.87 -32.54 -2.43
CA GLU A 109 48.01 -31.42 -3.38
C GLU A 109 47.00 -31.38 -4.57
N ALA A 110 46.65 -30.14 -4.99
CA ALA A 110 46.63 -29.57 -6.36
C ALA A 110 45.75 -30.21 -7.50
N PRO A 111 45.68 -29.62 -8.72
CA PRO A 111 44.96 -28.40 -9.14
C PRO A 111 44.06 -28.63 -10.42
N PRO A 112 43.52 -27.59 -11.09
CA PRO A 112 42.28 -27.68 -11.90
C PRO A 112 42.49 -27.69 -13.43
N SER A 113 41.40 -27.96 -14.18
CA SER A 113 41.31 -27.51 -15.58
C SER A 113 39.88 -27.27 -16.08
N ASN A 114 39.75 -26.10 -16.72
CA ASN A 114 39.02 -25.74 -17.93
C ASN A 114 37.48 -25.71 -18.05
N ALA A 115 37.07 -24.53 -18.49
CA ALA A 115 35.81 -24.11 -19.05
C ALA A 115 35.40 -24.89 -20.30
N LEU A 116 34.10 -24.83 -20.63
CA LEU A 116 33.59 -24.79 -22.00
C LEU A 116 32.25 -24.04 -22.06
N GLN A 117 32.15 -23.20 -23.09
CA GLN A 117 31.02 -22.38 -23.52
C GLN A 117 29.94 -23.19 -24.25
N SER A 118 28.82 -22.51 -24.50
CA SER A 118 27.86 -22.60 -25.63
C SER A 118 26.42 -22.76 -25.11
N SER A 119 25.35 -22.25 -25.71
CA SER A 119 25.10 -21.26 -26.77
C SER A 119 23.56 -21.09 -26.81
N ALA A 120 23.11 -19.91 -27.23
CA ALA A 120 21.70 -19.55 -27.40
C ALA A 120 20.95 -20.47 -28.38
N ASN A 121 19.62 -20.57 -28.21
CA ASN A 121 18.70 -20.87 -29.30
C ASN A 121 17.38 -20.09 -29.15
N GLN A 122 17.04 -19.34 -30.19
CA GLN A 122 15.75 -18.72 -30.44
C GLN A 122 14.75 -19.76 -30.98
N GLY A 123 13.47 -19.57 -30.67
CA GLY A 123 12.36 -20.25 -31.32
C GLY A 123 11.18 -19.29 -31.47
N ASP A 124 11.00 -18.81 -32.70
CA ASP A 124 9.96 -17.90 -33.16
C ASP A 124 8.82 -18.73 -33.76
N HIS A 125 7.56 -18.52 -33.35
CA HIS A 125 6.39 -18.97 -34.11
C HIS A 125 5.23 -17.98 -33.97
N LYS A 126 4.81 -17.47 -35.13
CA LYS A 126 3.79 -16.44 -35.33
C LYS A 126 2.65 -17.01 -36.17
N LYS A 127 1.44 -16.49 -35.91
CA LYS A 127 0.19 -16.46 -36.74
C LYS A 127 -0.80 -17.63 -36.49
N ARG A 128 -2.12 -17.45 -36.38
CA ARG A 128 -3.00 -16.39 -36.95
C ARG A 128 -4.40 -16.34 -36.29
N PHE A 129 -4.92 -15.12 -36.20
CA PHE A 129 -6.32 -14.63 -36.14
C PHE A 129 -7.51 -15.61 -36.23
N ARG A 130 -8.52 -15.37 -35.37
CA ARG A 130 -9.94 -15.29 -35.78
C ARG A 130 -10.73 -14.35 -34.85
N LYS A 131 -11.20 -13.23 -35.41
CA LYS A 131 -12.14 -12.27 -34.80
C LYS A 131 -13.53 -12.60 -35.35
N LYS A 132 -14.56 -12.76 -34.51
CA LYS A 132 -15.97 -12.76 -34.93
C LYS A 132 -16.82 -12.06 -33.88
N HIS A 133 -17.66 -11.14 -34.36
CA HIS A 133 -18.66 -10.35 -33.65
C HIS A 133 -20.00 -11.11 -33.56
N GLY A 134 -20.84 -10.72 -32.59
CA GLY A 134 -22.22 -11.17 -32.35
C GLY A 134 -22.35 -11.75 -30.94
N LEU A 135 -23.31 -11.42 -30.08
CA LEU A 135 -24.67 -10.88 -30.26
C LEU A 135 -25.27 -10.56 -28.87
N HIS A 136 -26.37 -9.79 -28.87
CA HIS A 136 -27.51 -9.79 -27.94
C HIS A 136 -27.29 -10.01 -26.42
N ASP A 137 -27.74 -9.03 -25.63
CA ASP A 137 -28.37 -9.30 -24.34
C ASP A 137 -29.86 -8.92 -24.45
N GLU A 138 -30.69 -9.94 -24.60
CA GLU A 138 -32.08 -9.98 -24.15
C GLU A 138 -32.06 -10.59 -22.74
N TYR A 139 -32.71 -9.95 -21.77
CA TYR A 139 -33.19 -10.62 -20.57
C TYR A 139 -34.68 -10.35 -20.45
N ASP A 140 -35.46 -11.39 -20.75
CA ASP A 140 -36.80 -11.64 -20.23
C ASP A 140 -36.67 -11.97 -18.73
N ASP A 141 -37.43 -11.26 -17.89
CA ASP A 141 -37.78 -11.70 -16.55
C ASP A 141 -39.24 -12.20 -16.60
N GLU A 142 -39.43 -13.52 -16.52
CA GLU A 142 -40.71 -14.10 -16.09
C GLU A 142 -40.68 -14.41 -14.58
N PRO A 143 -41.72 -14.02 -13.82
CA PRO A 143 -41.84 -14.31 -12.40
C PRO A 143 -42.54 -15.65 -12.15
N VAL A 144 -41.98 -16.47 -11.25
CA VAL A 144 -42.63 -17.66 -10.73
C VAL A 144 -43.56 -17.27 -9.56
N LEU A 145 -44.84 -17.56 -9.76
CA LEU A 145 -45.94 -17.48 -8.80
C LEU A 145 -45.73 -18.42 -7.60
N LEU A 146 -46.07 -17.93 -6.41
CA LEU A 146 -46.50 -18.77 -5.29
C LEU A 146 -47.80 -18.21 -4.69
N ASP A 147 -48.55 -19.19 -4.20
CA ASP A 147 -50.00 -19.32 -4.11
C ASP A 147 -50.59 -18.72 -2.83
N ASP A 148 -51.86 -18.33 -2.92
CA ASP A 148 -52.63 -17.65 -1.88
C ASP A 148 -53.59 -18.67 -1.22
N GLY A 149 -53.60 -18.73 0.12
CA GLY A 149 -54.25 -19.80 0.88
C GLY A 149 -54.73 -19.38 2.27
N ASN A 150 -55.67 -18.43 2.30
CA ASN A 150 -56.77 -18.19 3.25
C ASN A 150 -56.87 -19.01 4.57
N ALA A 151 -56.93 -18.33 5.74
CA ALA A 151 -57.93 -18.54 6.80
C ALA A 151 -57.75 -17.57 7.99
N GLY A 152 -58.82 -16.86 8.35
CA GLY A 152 -58.80 -15.73 9.31
C GLY A 152 -58.84 -16.06 10.81
N LYS A 153 -58.72 -14.99 11.61
CA LYS A 153 -59.34 -14.85 12.94
C LYS A 153 -59.42 -13.37 13.34
N GLN A 154 -60.54 -13.06 13.99
CA GLN A 154 -61.06 -11.73 14.33
C GLN A 154 -60.32 -11.00 15.47
N SER A 155 -60.42 -9.67 15.38
CA SER A 155 -60.67 -8.66 16.45
C SER A 155 -59.65 -8.49 17.58
N SER A 156 -59.04 -7.29 17.64
CA SER A 156 -58.98 -6.42 18.85
C SER A 156 -57.96 -5.24 18.78
N ASN A 157 -57.54 -4.75 17.59
CA ASN A 157 -56.43 -3.76 17.53
C ASN A 157 -56.76 -2.34 17.01
N ASP A 158 -57.98 -2.04 16.58
CA ASP A 158 -58.26 -0.81 15.81
C ASP A 158 -58.21 0.50 16.63
N VAL A 159 -57.94 0.45 17.94
CA VAL A 159 -57.83 1.67 18.79
C VAL A 159 -56.36 2.04 19.08
N ILE A 160 -55.42 1.09 18.96
CA ILE A 160 -53.99 1.33 19.29
C ILE A 160 -53.23 1.88 18.07
N ASP A 161 -53.68 1.58 16.84
CA ASP A 161 -53.01 2.03 15.61
C ASP A 161 -53.13 3.55 15.37
N ILE A 162 -54.23 4.17 15.82
CA ILE A 162 -54.48 5.60 15.60
C ILE A 162 -53.55 6.48 16.46
N GLU A 163 -53.28 6.09 17.70
CA GLU A 163 -52.35 6.81 18.58
C GLU A 163 -50.89 6.70 18.12
N LEU A 164 -50.51 5.57 17.49
CA LEU A 164 -49.18 5.36 16.93
C LEU A 164 -48.96 6.16 15.63
N GLU A 165 -49.99 6.28 14.78
CA GLU A 165 -49.94 7.14 13.59
C GLU A 165 -49.85 8.63 13.95
N GLU A 166 -50.61 9.08 14.97
CA GLU A 166 -50.54 10.46 15.46
C GLU A 166 -49.20 10.79 16.14
N ALA A 167 -48.52 9.80 16.72
CA ALA A 167 -47.18 9.97 17.28
C ALA A 167 -46.11 10.07 16.19
N MET A 168 -46.20 9.26 15.13
CA MET A 168 -45.28 9.36 13.99
C MET A 168 -45.41 10.69 13.23
N LEU A 169 -46.64 11.18 13.05
CA LEU A 169 -46.87 12.47 12.37
C LEU A 169 -46.28 13.64 13.16
N ARG A 170 -46.35 13.59 14.49
CA ARG A 170 -45.71 14.58 15.37
C ARG A 170 -44.19 14.52 15.30
N ASP A 171 -43.58 13.33 15.29
CA ASP A 171 -42.12 13.19 15.12
C ASP A 171 -41.64 13.73 13.76
N GLN A 172 -42.44 13.54 12.70
CA GLN A 172 -42.14 14.09 11.37
C GLN A 172 -42.24 15.61 11.34
N GLU A 173 -43.27 16.21 11.96
CA GLU A 173 -43.41 17.67 12.05
C GLU A 173 -42.28 18.31 12.87
N GLU A 174 -41.88 17.68 13.99
CA GLU A 174 -40.78 18.17 14.83
C GLU A 174 -39.43 18.09 14.09
N ARG A 175 -39.17 17.03 13.32
CA ARG A 175 -37.97 16.93 12.47
C ARG A 175 -37.92 18.00 11.40
N LEU A 176 -39.04 18.25 10.71
CA LEU A 176 -39.12 19.29 9.68
C LEU A 176 -38.95 20.69 10.26
N GLN A 177 -39.47 20.95 11.46
CA GLN A 177 -39.25 22.21 12.16
C GLN A 177 -37.79 22.37 12.62
N LEU A 178 -37.17 21.30 13.13
CA LEU A 178 -35.77 21.31 13.53
C LEU A 178 -34.86 21.56 12.32
N GLU A 179 -35.12 20.91 11.20
CA GLU A 179 -34.39 21.10 9.94
C GLU A 179 -34.49 22.54 9.44
N LYS A 180 -35.69 23.13 9.50
CA LYS A 180 -35.92 24.53 9.13
C LYS A 180 -35.16 25.50 10.03
N ASN A 181 -35.13 25.24 11.33
CA ASN A 181 -34.40 26.04 12.32
C ASN A 181 -32.88 25.92 12.16
N ILE A 182 -32.37 24.73 11.83
CA ILE A 182 -30.95 24.52 11.52
C ILE A 182 -30.57 25.28 10.25
N LYS A 183 -31.39 25.22 9.20
CA LYS A 183 -31.16 25.89 7.93
C LYS A 183 -31.18 27.43 8.06
N GLU A 184 -32.07 27.98 8.89
CA GLU A 184 -32.08 29.42 9.21
C GLU A 184 -30.85 29.84 10.04
N ARG A 185 -30.43 29.00 10.99
CA ARG A 185 -29.24 29.25 11.83
C ARG A 185 -27.94 29.18 11.02
N ASP A 186 -27.84 28.26 10.07
CA ASP A 186 -26.68 28.11 9.19
C ASP A 186 -26.64 29.19 8.11
N GLY A 187 -27.81 29.58 7.59
CA GLY A 187 -27.94 30.72 6.68
C GLY A 187 -27.61 32.07 7.32
N ALA A 188 -27.81 32.23 8.63
CA ALA A 188 -27.43 33.43 9.37
C ALA A 188 -25.94 33.47 9.76
N ARG A 189 -25.29 32.30 9.90
CA ARG A 189 -23.86 32.18 10.24
C ARG A 189 -22.93 32.36 9.04
N THR A 190 -23.39 32.09 7.83
CA THR A 190 -22.59 32.22 6.61
C THR A 190 -22.66 33.65 6.07
N ARG A 191 -21.55 34.39 6.21
CA ARG A 191 -21.40 35.72 5.61
C ARG A 191 -21.28 35.55 4.09
N LYS A 192 -22.36 35.83 3.36
CA LYS A 192 -22.48 35.64 1.89
C LYS A 192 -21.33 36.28 1.12
N VAL A 193 -20.40 35.43 0.68
CA VAL A 193 -19.54 35.70 -0.49
C VAL A 193 -20.41 35.43 -1.71
N MET A 194 -20.35 36.33 -2.71
CA MET A 194 -21.15 36.30 -3.94
C MET A 194 -21.39 34.89 -4.48
N GLU A 195 -22.61 34.38 -4.32
CA GLU A 195 -23.10 33.27 -5.12
C GLU A 195 -23.20 33.74 -6.56
N SER A 196 -22.50 33.07 -7.48
CA SER A 196 -22.80 33.15 -8.89
C SER A 196 -24.26 32.72 -9.08
N ARG A 197 -25.13 33.65 -9.48
CA ARG A 197 -26.53 33.34 -9.83
C ARG A 197 -26.57 32.10 -10.72
N LEU A 198 -27.24 31.05 -10.27
CA LEU A 198 -27.61 29.92 -11.11
C LEU A 198 -28.36 30.43 -12.33
N ARG A 199 -28.11 29.82 -13.49
CA ARG A 199 -28.77 30.24 -14.73
C ARG A 199 -30.25 29.84 -14.62
N LYS A 200 -31.15 30.71 -15.11
CA LYS A 200 -32.61 30.46 -15.06
C LYS A 200 -33.02 29.08 -15.62
N GLU A 201 -32.26 28.57 -16.58
CA GLU A 201 -32.47 27.25 -17.18
C GLU A 201 -32.32 26.10 -16.16
N GLU A 202 -31.38 26.19 -15.22
CA GLU A 202 -31.14 25.15 -14.22
C GLU A 202 -32.22 25.14 -13.11
N GLU A 203 -32.76 26.31 -12.79
CA GLU A 203 -33.90 26.43 -11.86
C GLU A 203 -35.20 25.89 -12.49
N GLU A 204 -35.45 26.17 -13.77
CA GLU A 204 -36.62 25.64 -14.49
C GLU A 204 -36.57 24.12 -14.66
N GLU A 205 -35.39 23.53 -14.89
CA GLU A 205 -35.21 22.08 -15.02
C GLU A 205 -35.47 21.35 -13.68
N MET A 206 -35.08 21.95 -12.55
CA MET A 206 -35.39 21.42 -11.21
C MET A 206 -36.87 21.50 -10.89
N LEU A 207 -37.54 22.58 -11.29
CA LEU A 207 -38.97 22.79 -11.05
C LEU A 207 -39.82 21.85 -11.92
N GLN A 208 -39.36 21.54 -13.13
CA GLN A 208 -39.96 20.51 -13.99
C GLN A 208 -39.73 19.08 -13.46
N ARG A 209 -38.54 18.78 -12.93
CA ARG A 209 -38.27 17.49 -12.25
C ARG A 209 -39.17 17.30 -11.02
N ALA A 210 -39.38 18.34 -10.22
CA ALA A 210 -40.24 18.30 -9.05
C ALA A 210 -41.71 18.05 -9.42
N LYS A 211 -42.24 18.76 -10.43
CA LYS A 211 -43.62 18.56 -10.92
C LYS A 211 -43.84 17.19 -11.55
N ALA A 212 -42.89 16.69 -12.32
CA ALA A 212 -42.99 15.36 -12.93
C ALA A 212 -42.92 14.22 -11.89
N PHE A 213 -42.26 14.46 -10.75
CA PHE A 213 -42.22 13.53 -9.63
C PHE A 213 -43.56 13.47 -8.88
N GLU A 214 -44.28 14.61 -8.79
CA GLU A 214 -45.63 14.68 -8.23
C GLU A 214 -46.68 13.95 -9.10
N GLU A 215 -46.47 13.88 -10.43
CA GLU A 215 -47.42 13.26 -11.38
C GLU A 215 -47.22 11.74 -11.60
N ASN A 216 -46.31 11.07 -10.89
CA ASN A 216 -46.04 9.61 -10.97
C ASN A 216 -45.71 9.06 -12.38
N ASP A 217 -45.35 9.90 -13.35
CA ASP A 217 -45.03 9.47 -14.71
C ASP A 217 -43.54 9.15 -14.89
N THR A 218 -43.13 8.03 -14.27
CA THR A 218 -41.75 7.54 -14.26
C THR A 218 -41.19 7.28 -15.67
N THR A 219 -42.05 7.06 -16.67
CA THR A 219 -41.63 6.76 -18.04
C THR A 219 -41.14 7.98 -18.79
N ASN A 220 -41.80 9.13 -18.62
CA ASN A 220 -41.39 10.39 -19.23
C ASN A 220 -40.15 10.97 -18.52
N LEU A 221 -40.06 10.84 -17.19
CA LEU A 221 -38.87 11.20 -16.40
C LEU A 221 -37.61 10.44 -16.85
N ARG A 222 -37.73 9.15 -17.17
CA ARG A 222 -36.61 8.35 -17.73
C ARG A 222 -36.19 8.85 -19.11
N LYS A 223 -37.14 9.25 -19.97
CA LYS A 223 -36.83 9.76 -21.32
C LYS A 223 -36.12 11.11 -21.27
N VAL A 224 -36.62 12.04 -20.46
CA VAL A 224 -36.01 13.37 -20.26
C VAL A 224 -34.63 13.24 -19.62
N SER A 225 -34.50 12.43 -18.57
CA SER A 225 -33.21 12.16 -17.93
C SER A 225 -32.20 11.53 -18.91
N ARG A 226 -32.65 10.58 -19.75
CA ARG A 226 -31.82 9.97 -20.79
C ARG A 226 -31.38 10.98 -21.86
N GLN A 227 -32.25 11.89 -22.28
CA GLN A 227 -31.91 12.95 -23.24
C GLN A 227 -30.84 13.88 -22.67
N VAL A 228 -31.04 14.37 -21.45
CA VAL A 228 -30.06 15.24 -20.75
C VAL A 228 -28.73 14.52 -20.53
N TYR A 229 -28.77 13.25 -20.14
CA TYR A 229 -27.56 12.44 -20.00
C TYR A 229 -26.81 12.26 -21.33
N LEU A 230 -27.54 12.02 -22.43
CA LEU A 230 -26.94 11.86 -23.76
C LEU A 230 -26.28 13.16 -24.25
N GLU A 231 -26.86 14.32 -23.95
CA GLU A 231 -26.23 15.61 -24.27
C GLU A 231 -24.98 15.88 -23.42
N LYS A 232 -25.03 15.64 -22.11
CA LYS A 232 -23.86 15.75 -21.22
C LYS A 232 -22.74 14.79 -21.67
N ARG A 233 -23.09 13.55 -21.99
CA ARG A 233 -22.14 12.53 -22.47
C ARG A 233 -21.56 12.87 -23.84
N ARG A 234 -22.35 13.45 -24.74
CA ARG A 234 -21.86 13.97 -26.03
C ARG A 234 -20.83 15.06 -25.81
N ASN A 235 -21.12 16.05 -24.96
CA ASN A 235 -20.23 17.16 -24.70
C ASN A 235 -18.92 16.69 -24.04
N GLN A 236 -19.01 15.76 -23.08
CA GLN A 236 -17.85 15.13 -22.45
C GLN A 236 -16.98 14.40 -23.49
N LYS A 237 -17.58 13.63 -24.40
CA LYS A 237 -16.85 12.94 -25.48
C LYS A 237 -16.17 13.90 -26.46
N LEU A 238 -16.76 15.08 -26.72
CA LEU A 238 -16.12 16.09 -27.55
C LEU A 238 -14.93 16.75 -26.86
N LEU A 239 -15.01 16.97 -25.55
CA LEU A 239 -13.89 17.46 -24.76
C LEU A 239 -12.74 16.43 -24.73
N GLU A 240 -13.04 15.15 -24.49
CA GLU A 240 -12.04 14.08 -24.54
C GLU A 240 -11.32 14.02 -25.91
N ILE A 241 -12.06 14.08 -27.03
CA ILE A 241 -11.44 14.08 -28.37
C ILE A 241 -10.58 15.33 -28.59
N ARG A 242 -10.99 16.49 -28.05
CA ARG A 242 -10.23 17.73 -28.15
C ARG A 242 -8.91 17.64 -27.38
N ASP A 243 -8.97 17.16 -26.15
CA ASP A 243 -7.80 17.02 -25.28
C ASP A 243 -6.83 15.99 -25.87
N ASP A 244 -7.34 14.86 -26.39
CA ASP A 244 -6.55 13.88 -27.14
C ASP A 244 -5.81 14.52 -28.33
N ILE A 245 -6.45 15.42 -29.08
CA ILE A 245 -5.82 16.11 -30.21
C ILE A 245 -4.71 17.05 -29.73
N ILE A 246 -4.95 17.81 -28.66
CA ILE A 246 -3.99 18.76 -28.08
C ILE A 246 -2.77 18.01 -27.54
N ASP A 247 -3.00 16.93 -26.80
CA ASP A 247 -1.93 16.11 -26.23
C ASP A 247 -1.10 15.44 -27.33
N ASN A 248 -1.73 14.92 -28.38
CA ASN A 248 -0.99 14.35 -29.51
C ASN A 248 -0.18 15.43 -30.26
N ASP A 249 -0.74 16.61 -30.49
CA ASP A 249 -0.02 17.71 -31.15
C ASP A 249 1.16 18.22 -30.28
N TYR A 250 1.02 18.22 -28.95
CA TYR A 250 2.07 18.63 -28.00
C TYR A 250 3.16 17.57 -27.82
N ILE A 251 2.80 16.30 -27.63
CA ILE A 251 3.73 15.20 -27.36
C ILE A 251 4.59 14.88 -28.59
N PHE A 252 4.01 14.97 -29.78
CA PHE A 252 4.69 14.62 -31.03
C PHE A 252 5.21 15.84 -31.81
N GLU A 253 5.28 17.01 -31.17
CA GLU A 253 5.83 18.22 -31.77
C GLU A 253 7.32 18.00 -32.15
N GLY A 254 7.60 17.95 -33.46
CA GLY A 254 8.96 17.75 -34.00
C GLY A 254 9.35 16.29 -34.30
N VAL A 255 8.46 15.31 -34.06
CA VAL A 255 8.69 13.89 -34.39
C VAL A 255 7.97 13.52 -35.69
N LYS A 256 8.61 12.74 -36.57
CA LYS A 256 7.97 12.23 -37.79
C LYS A 256 7.03 11.06 -37.43
N LEU A 257 5.72 11.33 -37.39
CA LEU A 257 4.68 10.32 -37.17
C LEU A 257 4.62 9.30 -38.33
N THR A 258 4.18 8.08 -38.02
CA THR A 258 3.92 7.06 -39.04
C THR A 258 2.66 7.39 -39.85
N GLN A 259 2.53 6.82 -41.05
CA GLN A 259 1.39 7.09 -41.94
C GLN A 259 0.03 6.68 -41.35
N ASP A 260 0.02 5.67 -40.47
CA ASP A 260 -1.21 5.21 -39.82
C ASP A 260 -1.60 6.14 -38.67
N GLU A 261 -0.64 6.62 -37.87
CA GLU A 261 -0.86 7.62 -36.81
C GLU A 261 -1.33 8.96 -37.39
N GLU A 262 -0.74 9.41 -38.50
CA GLU A 262 -1.16 10.63 -39.19
C GLU A 262 -2.58 10.51 -39.78
N ARG A 263 -2.99 9.31 -40.20
CA ARG A 263 -4.35 9.04 -40.69
C ARG A 263 -5.35 9.05 -39.53
N GLU A 264 -4.98 8.47 -38.40
CA GLU A 264 -5.82 8.44 -37.20
C GLU A 264 -6.02 9.84 -36.62
N LEU A 265 -4.95 10.65 -36.50
CA LEU A 265 -5.03 12.03 -36.02
C LEU A 265 -5.90 12.90 -36.95
N ARG A 266 -5.73 12.76 -38.27
CA ARG A 266 -6.61 13.44 -39.25
C ARG A 266 -8.06 13.02 -39.13
N PHE A 267 -8.31 11.74 -38.87
CA PHE A 267 -9.67 11.22 -38.68
C PHE A 267 -10.31 11.78 -37.41
N LYS A 268 -9.57 11.84 -36.28
CA LYS A 268 -10.05 12.45 -35.03
C LYS A 268 -10.34 13.94 -35.18
N LYS A 269 -9.43 14.71 -35.82
CA LYS A 269 -9.63 16.14 -36.15
C LYS A 269 -10.90 16.35 -36.99
N LYS A 270 -11.09 15.54 -38.04
CA LYS A 270 -12.29 15.59 -38.89
C LYS A 270 -13.59 15.24 -38.14
N ILE A 271 -13.56 14.28 -37.22
CA ILE A 271 -14.72 13.94 -36.39
C ILE A 271 -15.08 15.10 -35.47
N TYR A 272 -14.08 15.69 -34.82
CA TYR A 272 -14.28 16.83 -33.93
C TYR A 272 -14.90 18.03 -34.68
N GLU A 273 -14.37 18.36 -35.86
CA GLU A 273 -14.91 19.41 -36.73
C GLU A 273 -16.36 19.13 -37.14
N LEU A 274 -16.66 17.95 -37.67
CA LEU A 274 -18.03 17.58 -38.10
C LEU A 274 -19.03 17.58 -36.94
N ALA A 275 -18.60 17.19 -35.75
CA ALA A 275 -19.46 17.21 -34.57
C ALA A 275 -19.70 18.64 -34.05
N ASN A 276 -18.71 19.53 -34.18
CA ASN A 276 -18.82 20.93 -33.81
C ASN A 276 -19.65 21.73 -34.84
N GLU A 277 -19.52 21.45 -36.13
CA GLU A 277 -20.37 22.02 -37.19
C GLU A 277 -21.85 21.64 -36.98
N ARG A 278 -22.12 20.37 -36.61
CA ARG A 278 -23.49 19.94 -36.27
C ARG A 278 -24.08 20.65 -35.06
N LEU A 279 -23.26 21.05 -34.08
CA LEU A 279 -23.72 21.87 -32.96
C LEU A 279 -24.11 23.27 -33.43
N GLN A 280 -23.29 23.88 -34.30
CA GLN A 280 -23.56 25.21 -34.84
C GLN A 280 -24.75 25.25 -35.82
N ASP A 281 -24.99 24.17 -36.56
CA ASP A 281 -26.13 24.04 -37.47
C ASP A 281 -27.44 23.71 -36.73
N ALA A 282 -27.37 23.03 -35.58
CA ALA A 282 -28.55 22.75 -34.75
C ALA A 282 -29.19 24.05 -34.19
N ASP A 283 -28.38 25.07 -33.89
CA ASP A 283 -28.86 26.36 -33.41
C ASP A 283 -29.47 27.25 -34.52
N LYS A 284 -29.36 26.87 -35.81
CA LYS A 284 -29.86 27.66 -36.95
C LYS A 284 -31.13 27.11 -37.60
N ILE A 285 -31.59 25.91 -37.23
CA ILE A 285 -32.71 25.25 -37.90
C ILE A 285 -33.85 25.04 -36.89
N GLU A 286 -34.67 26.08 -36.69
CA GLU A 286 -35.95 25.99 -35.95
C GLU A 286 -37.11 25.42 -36.81
N GLU A 287 -36.85 24.93 -38.03
CA GLU A 287 -37.89 24.36 -38.89
C GLU A 287 -37.53 22.95 -39.37
N TYR A 288 -38.30 21.96 -38.92
CA TYR A 288 -38.19 20.57 -39.36
C TYR A 288 -38.66 20.46 -40.83
N ARG A 289 -37.70 20.40 -41.75
CA ARG A 289 -38.00 20.17 -43.17
C ARG A 289 -37.77 18.70 -43.52
N MET A 290 -38.87 17.95 -43.72
CA MET A 290 -38.78 16.58 -44.25
C MET A 290 -38.04 16.59 -45.59
N PRO A 291 -37.02 15.72 -45.78
CA PRO A 291 -36.41 15.52 -47.08
C PRO A 291 -37.46 14.96 -48.06
N GLU A 292 -37.76 15.70 -49.13
CA GLU A 292 -38.61 15.18 -50.22
C GLU A 292 -37.90 13.99 -50.86
N ALA A 293 -38.57 12.83 -50.82
CA ALA A 293 -38.11 11.60 -51.46
C ALA A 293 -37.90 11.83 -52.96
N TYR A 294 -36.75 11.41 -53.46
CA TYR A 294 -36.24 11.73 -54.79
C TYR A 294 -36.92 11.04 -55.97
N ASP A 295 -38.05 10.33 -55.77
CA ASP A 295 -38.73 9.60 -56.84
C ASP A 295 -40.26 9.68 -56.72
N GLN A 296 -40.85 10.78 -57.19
CA GLN A 296 -42.23 10.78 -57.68
C GLN A 296 -42.34 11.54 -59.01
N VAL A 297 -43.08 10.93 -59.94
CA VAL A 297 -43.17 11.29 -61.35
C VAL A 297 -44.03 12.52 -61.52
N GLY A 298 -43.42 13.68 -61.81
CA GLY A 298 -44.13 14.87 -62.25
C GLY A 298 -43.44 16.19 -61.89
N GLY A 299 -42.46 16.60 -62.70
CA GLY A 299 -41.90 17.96 -62.66
C GLY A 299 -40.44 18.04 -62.22
N ILE A 300 -39.52 17.62 -63.08
CA ILE A 300 -38.07 17.78 -62.85
C ILE A 300 -37.70 19.25 -63.09
N ASN A 301 -37.41 19.98 -62.02
CA ASN A 301 -36.93 21.36 -62.13
C ASN A 301 -35.41 21.38 -62.41
N GLN A 302 -35.05 21.54 -63.68
CA GLN A 302 -33.68 21.38 -64.19
C GLN A 302 -32.68 22.41 -63.64
N GLU A 303 -33.15 23.57 -63.18
CA GLU A 303 -32.29 24.64 -62.60
C GLU A 303 -31.61 24.23 -61.29
N LYS A 304 -32.31 23.50 -60.41
CA LYS A 304 -31.74 23.01 -59.15
C LYS A 304 -30.65 21.96 -59.38
N ARG A 305 -30.77 21.17 -60.45
CA ARG A 305 -29.75 20.19 -60.87
C ARG A 305 -28.49 20.87 -61.42
N PHE A 306 -28.62 22.00 -62.10
CA PHE A 306 -27.50 22.78 -62.64
C PHE A 306 -26.76 23.59 -61.56
N ALA A 307 -27.47 24.09 -60.55
CA ALA A 307 -26.87 24.85 -59.44
C ALA A 307 -25.86 24.04 -58.62
N VAL A 308 -26.18 22.77 -58.34
CA VAL A 308 -25.29 21.86 -57.59
C VAL A 308 -24.06 21.46 -58.40
N ALA A 309 -24.15 21.44 -59.74
CA ALA A 309 -23.02 21.17 -60.63
C ALA A 309 -22.05 22.36 -60.76
N MET A 310 -22.56 23.60 -60.64
CA MET A 310 -21.77 24.85 -60.71
C MET A 310 -21.01 25.17 -59.42
N GLN A 311 -21.41 24.60 -58.29
CA GLN A 311 -20.74 24.80 -57.00
C GLN A 311 -19.34 24.15 -56.90
N ARG A 312 -18.97 23.29 -57.84
CA ARG A 312 -17.64 22.65 -57.91
C ARG A 312 -16.54 23.47 -58.60
N TYR A 313 -16.86 24.66 -59.15
CA TYR A 313 -15.91 25.50 -59.90
C TYR A 313 -15.63 26.87 -59.29
N ARG A 314 -16.02 27.13 -58.04
CA ARG A 314 -15.57 28.33 -57.31
C ARG A 314 -14.43 27.97 -56.38
N ASP A 315 -13.22 28.27 -56.83
CA ASP A 315 -12.01 28.22 -56.03
C ASP A 315 -11.42 29.64 -55.90
N SER A 316 -10.73 29.87 -54.78
CA SER A 316 -9.85 31.02 -54.47
C SER A 316 -10.47 32.35 -54.05
N GLY A 317 -10.17 32.75 -52.79
CA GLY A 317 -9.24 33.85 -52.51
C GLY A 317 -9.58 35.28 -52.95
N ALA A 318 -9.41 36.20 -52.01
CA ALA A 318 -9.34 37.66 -52.15
C ALA A 318 -10.68 38.42 -52.22
N SER A 319 -11.17 38.82 -51.05
CA SER A 319 -11.42 40.23 -50.70
C SER A 319 -12.25 40.30 -49.41
N GLU A 320 -11.60 40.63 -48.28
CA GLU A 320 -12.12 41.54 -47.24
C GLU A 320 -11.21 41.53 -45.99
N LYS A 321 -10.28 42.49 -45.96
CA LYS A 321 -9.73 43.06 -44.72
C LYS A 321 -9.86 44.58 -44.86
N MET A 322 -10.45 45.26 -43.89
CA MET A 322 -10.00 46.59 -43.47
C MET A 322 -10.60 47.01 -42.13
N ASN A 323 -9.74 47.09 -41.10
CA ASN A 323 -9.92 48.01 -39.97
C ASN A 323 -8.50 48.42 -39.47
N PRO A 324 -8.02 49.66 -39.69
CA PRO A 324 -6.59 49.98 -39.56
C PRO A 324 -6.03 50.39 -38.18
N PHE A 325 -6.75 50.24 -37.05
CA PHE A 325 -6.28 50.74 -35.74
C PHE A 325 -6.29 49.72 -34.58
N ALA A 326 -6.67 48.45 -34.82
CA ALA A 326 -6.83 47.45 -33.77
C ALA A 326 -5.52 46.98 -33.10
N GLU A 327 -4.37 47.06 -33.78
CA GLU A 327 -3.07 46.67 -33.20
C GLU A 327 -2.45 47.75 -32.31
N GLN A 328 -2.82 49.02 -32.51
CA GLN A 328 -2.26 50.15 -31.77
C GLN A 328 -2.87 50.23 -30.35
N GLU A 329 -4.18 50.02 -30.19
CA GLU A 329 -4.87 49.99 -28.89
C GLU A 329 -4.40 48.81 -28.02
N ALA A 330 -4.21 47.63 -28.62
CA ALA A 330 -3.73 46.44 -27.91
C ALA A 330 -2.28 46.60 -27.40
N TRP A 331 -1.48 47.44 -28.07
CA TRP A 331 -0.10 47.74 -27.66
C TRP A 331 -0.04 48.80 -26.55
N GLU A 332 -0.97 49.77 -26.55
CA GLU A 332 -1.06 50.83 -25.54
C GLU A 332 -1.62 50.32 -24.20
N GLU A 333 -2.62 49.43 -24.19
CA GLU A 333 -3.13 48.81 -22.96
C GLU A 333 -2.08 47.95 -22.24
N TYR A 334 -1.23 47.25 -23.00
CA TYR A 334 -0.16 46.41 -22.45
C TYR A 334 0.95 47.23 -21.75
N GLN A 335 1.21 48.46 -22.21
CA GLN A 335 2.20 49.36 -21.60
C GLN A 335 1.65 50.09 -20.36
N ILE A 336 0.36 50.43 -20.35
CA ILE A 336 -0.30 51.08 -19.21
C ILE A 336 -0.38 50.12 -18.00
N GLY A 337 -0.55 48.82 -18.23
CA GLY A 337 -0.52 47.77 -17.20
C GLY A 337 0.82 47.60 -16.49
N LYS A 338 1.94 47.98 -17.12
CA LYS A 338 3.29 47.91 -16.50
C LYS A 338 3.65 49.12 -15.64
N ALA A 339 2.85 50.19 -15.67
CA ALA A 339 3.16 51.44 -14.97
C ALA A 339 2.43 51.62 -13.61
N THR A 340 1.64 50.65 -13.16
CA THR A 340 0.89 50.72 -11.88
C THR A 340 1.25 49.62 -10.88
N LEU A 341 2.53 49.53 -10.52
CA LEU A 341 2.97 48.85 -9.28
C LEU A 341 3.95 49.76 -8.54
N ARG A 342 3.48 50.42 -7.47
CA ARG A 342 4.34 51.17 -6.56
C ARG A 342 4.86 50.25 -5.46
N PHE A 343 6.19 50.24 -5.32
CA PHE A 343 6.92 49.80 -4.14
C PHE A 343 6.63 50.72 -2.94
N GLY A 344 6.44 50.13 -1.77
CA GLY A 344 6.41 50.84 -0.49
C GLY A 344 6.81 49.92 0.65
N SER A 345 7.99 50.15 1.23
CA SER A 345 8.44 49.60 2.50
C SER A 345 8.43 50.71 3.55
N LYS A 346 7.87 50.44 4.74
CA LYS A 346 8.37 50.87 6.06
C LYS A 346 7.53 50.31 7.21
N ASP A 347 8.21 49.53 8.03
CA ASP A 347 8.10 49.40 9.49
C ASP A 347 6.75 49.04 10.11
N LYS A 348 6.55 47.72 10.32
CA LYS A 348 5.78 47.20 11.44
C LYS A 348 6.49 45.98 12.02
N LYS A 349 6.85 46.05 13.30
CA LYS A 349 7.41 44.93 14.08
C LYS A 349 6.51 43.70 13.91
N GLN A 350 7.07 42.59 13.41
CA GLN A 350 6.41 41.29 13.44
C GLN A 350 6.71 40.63 14.79
N THR A 351 5.70 40.61 15.64
CA THR A 351 5.43 39.50 16.55
C THR A 351 5.35 38.21 15.74
N ALA A 352 5.87 37.12 16.30
CA ALA A 352 5.76 35.79 15.70
C ALA A 352 4.28 35.41 15.59
N ASP A 353 3.77 35.40 14.36
CA ASP A 353 2.46 34.83 14.04
C ASP A 353 2.70 33.39 13.60
N ASP A 354 2.19 32.45 14.41
CA ASP A 354 2.02 31.04 14.04
C ASP A 354 1.15 30.96 12.78
N PHE A 355 1.74 30.53 11.67
CA PHE A 355 0.99 30.23 10.46
C PHE A 355 0.37 28.83 10.59
N GLN A 356 -0.92 28.82 10.91
CA GLN A 356 -1.79 27.66 10.81
C GLN A 356 -1.88 27.22 9.34
N TYR A 357 -1.28 26.07 9.01
CA TYR A 357 -1.51 25.41 7.73
C TYR A 357 -2.97 24.97 7.66
N VAL A 358 -3.76 25.61 6.81
CA VAL A 358 -5.11 25.15 6.47
C VAL A 358 -4.95 24.03 5.45
N PHE A 359 -5.08 22.78 5.92
CA PHE A 359 -5.50 21.68 5.05
C PHE A 359 -7.00 21.86 4.86
N GLU A 360 -7.47 22.09 3.64
CA GLU A 360 -8.89 22.34 3.37
C GLU A 360 -9.79 21.09 3.60
N ASP A 361 -9.22 19.91 3.85
CA ASP A 361 -9.93 18.64 4.09
C ASP A 361 -9.53 18.00 5.44
N GLY A 362 -9.68 18.74 6.55
CA GLY A 362 -9.47 18.17 7.89
C GLY A 362 -10.63 17.26 8.29
N ILE A 363 -10.36 15.97 8.52
CA ILE A 363 -11.35 15.05 9.10
C ILE A 363 -11.47 15.35 10.59
N ASP A 364 -12.66 15.75 11.03
CA ASP A 364 -12.95 16.01 12.44
C ASP A 364 -13.15 14.69 13.20
N PHE A 365 -12.28 14.44 14.18
CA PHE A 365 -12.37 13.28 15.06
C PHE A 365 -13.07 13.64 16.38
N ILE A 366 -14.06 12.86 16.79
CA ILE A 366 -14.70 12.97 18.11
C ILE A 366 -13.93 12.10 19.12
N LYS A 367 -13.50 12.69 20.24
CA LYS A 367 -12.88 11.97 21.36
C LYS A 367 -13.96 11.23 22.17
N ALA A 368 -13.75 9.94 22.46
CA ALA A 368 -14.72 9.07 23.13
C ALA A 368 -14.94 9.35 24.64
N SER A 369 -14.27 10.34 25.23
CA SER A 369 -14.30 10.60 26.67
C SER A 369 -14.70 12.05 27.00
N VAL A 370 -16.01 12.27 27.20
CA VAL A 370 -16.57 13.41 27.93
C VAL A 370 -17.48 12.88 29.03
N LEU A 371 -16.88 12.31 30.08
CA LEU A 371 -17.45 12.09 31.42
C LEU A 371 -16.37 11.50 32.34
N ASP A 372 -15.40 12.33 32.74
CA ASP A 372 -14.99 12.48 34.15
C ASP A 372 -13.90 13.56 34.24
N GLY A 373 -13.99 14.43 35.24
CA GLY A 373 -13.08 15.56 35.45
C GLY A 373 -12.21 15.39 36.70
N ASN A 374 -10.89 15.37 36.54
CA ASN A 374 -9.94 16.33 37.12
C ASN A 374 -8.46 15.93 36.96
N LEU A 375 -7.68 16.96 36.61
CA LEU A 375 -6.23 17.26 36.74
C LEU A 375 -5.18 16.17 37.03
N CYS A 376 -4.17 16.11 36.15
CA CYS A 376 -2.83 15.58 36.42
C CYS A 376 -1.83 16.75 36.59
N GLU A 377 -0.94 16.66 37.58
CA GLU A 377 0.26 17.49 37.73
C GLU A 377 1.45 16.81 37.02
N ASP A 378 2.19 17.58 36.22
CA ASP A 378 3.42 17.16 35.54
C ASP A 378 4.61 17.19 36.52
N GLU A 379 5.27 16.05 36.70
CA GLU A 379 6.64 16.01 37.22
C GLU A 379 7.61 15.68 36.09
N MET A 380 8.49 16.64 35.79
CA MET A 380 9.68 16.47 34.97
C MET A 380 10.72 15.67 35.75
N LEU A 381 11.25 14.59 35.15
CA LEU A 381 12.43 13.90 35.65
C LEU A 381 13.64 14.20 34.75
N GLU A 382 14.66 14.76 35.37
CA GLU A 382 15.98 15.07 34.82
C GLU A 382 16.73 13.79 34.40
N GLU A 383 17.42 13.88 33.27
CA GLU A 383 18.37 12.89 32.80
C GLU A 383 19.58 12.80 33.75
N CYS A 384 19.90 11.59 34.21
CA CYS A 384 21.20 11.29 34.80
C CYS A 384 22.01 10.43 33.82
N ASP A 385 23.01 11.08 33.26
CA ASP A 385 24.09 10.48 32.50
C ASP A 385 25.04 9.67 33.42
N ILE A 386 25.79 8.73 32.82
CA ILE A 386 26.88 7.88 33.38
C ILE A 386 26.49 6.44 33.81
N SER A 387 26.79 5.45 32.96
CA SER A 387 27.89 4.48 33.22
C SER A 387 28.05 3.41 32.13
N ALA A 388 29.31 3.13 31.77
CA ALA A 388 29.91 1.96 31.14
C ALA A 388 29.06 1.10 30.17
N ALA A 389 29.56 0.94 28.93
CA ALA A 389 29.01 0.08 27.90
C ALA A 389 28.72 -1.35 28.39
N LYS A 390 27.49 -1.58 28.86
CA LYS A 390 26.94 -2.92 29.13
C LYS A 390 27.03 -3.75 27.86
N THR A 391 27.52 -4.97 27.99
CA THR A 391 27.60 -5.93 26.88
C THR A 391 26.19 -6.13 26.31
N MET A 392 26.02 -6.27 24.99
CA MET A 392 24.71 -6.41 24.33
C MET A 392 23.81 -7.49 25.00
N LEU A 393 24.43 -8.55 25.50
CA LEU A 393 23.76 -9.63 26.23
C LEU A 393 23.22 -9.21 27.61
N GLU A 394 23.92 -8.34 28.34
CA GLU A 394 23.47 -7.80 29.63
C GLU A 394 22.26 -6.87 29.44
N LYS A 395 22.25 -6.07 28.37
CA LYS A 395 21.09 -5.23 28.02
C LYS A 395 19.85 -6.10 27.72
N LEU A 396 20.02 -7.17 26.94
CA LEU A 396 18.94 -8.11 26.65
C LEU A 396 18.42 -8.81 27.92
N GLN A 397 19.30 -9.12 28.87
CA GLN A 397 18.90 -9.70 30.16
C GLN A 397 18.14 -8.70 31.05
N ASP A 398 18.53 -7.43 31.05
CA ASP A 398 17.81 -6.38 31.79
C ASP A 398 16.42 -6.14 31.16
N GLU A 399 16.33 -6.09 29.82
CA GLU A 399 15.07 -6.04 29.09
C GLU A 399 14.17 -7.23 29.44
N ARG A 400 14.74 -8.45 29.48
CA ARG A 400 14.02 -9.68 29.85
C ARG A 400 13.37 -9.60 31.23
N LYS A 401 14.06 -9.01 32.22
CA LYS A 401 13.53 -8.82 33.58
C LYS A 401 12.41 -7.77 33.64
N SER A 402 12.40 -6.83 32.70
CA SER A 402 11.38 -5.78 32.64
C SER A 402 10.03 -6.29 32.12
N LEU A 403 9.99 -7.44 31.44
CA LEU A 403 8.80 -7.98 30.78
C LEU A 403 7.70 -8.35 31.80
N PRO A 404 6.40 -8.14 31.45
CA PRO A 404 5.28 -8.41 32.36
C PRO A 404 5.17 -9.86 32.86
N VAL A 405 5.66 -10.84 32.11
CA VAL A 405 5.62 -12.26 32.52
C VAL A 405 6.67 -12.60 33.58
N TYR A 406 7.75 -11.82 33.71
CA TYR A 406 8.88 -12.16 34.58
C TYR A 406 8.52 -12.28 36.08
N PRO A 407 7.74 -11.35 36.68
CA PRO A 407 7.32 -11.47 38.08
C PRO A 407 6.51 -12.73 38.36
N TYR A 408 5.78 -13.23 37.36
CA TYR A 408 4.88 -14.38 37.47
C TYR A 408 5.56 -15.71 37.12
N ARG A 409 6.89 -15.71 36.88
CA ARG A 409 7.65 -16.90 36.48
C ARG A 409 7.45 -18.08 37.43
N GLU A 410 7.59 -17.87 38.73
CA GLU A 410 7.50 -18.96 39.72
C GLU A 410 6.09 -19.52 39.83
N GLU A 411 5.08 -18.63 39.85
CA GLU A 411 3.67 -19.02 39.87
C GLU A 411 3.29 -19.79 38.60
N LEU A 412 3.79 -19.36 37.43
CA LEU A 412 3.58 -20.04 36.16
C LEU A 412 4.19 -21.45 36.18
N LEU A 413 5.45 -21.59 36.60
CA LEU A 413 6.12 -22.90 36.67
C LEU A 413 5.40 -23.85 37.64
N LYS A 414 4.90 -23.33 38.76
CA LYS A 414 4.06 -24.10 39.67
C LYS A 414 2.76 -24.55 39.01
N ALA A 415 2.05 -23.65 38.32
CA ALA A 415 0.82 -23.98 37.62
C ALA A 415 1.02 -25.05 36.52
N VAL A 416 2.13 -24.97 35.77
CA VAL A 416 2.51 -25.97 34.75
C VAL A 416 2.88 -27.31 35.36
N ASN A 417 3.48 -27.32 36.56
CA ASN A 417 3.76 -28.55 37.28
C ASN A 417 2.46 -29.22 37.74
N ASP A 418 1.55 -28.45 38.35
CA ASP A 418 0.33 -28.92 38.98
C ASP A 418 -0.74 -29.39 37.97
N HIS A 419 -0.78 -28.77 36.78
CA HIS A 419 -1.78 -29.06 35.76
C HIS A 419 -1.16 -29.60 34.49
N GLN A 420 -1.85 -30.53 33.82
CA GLN A 420 -1.39 -31.07 32.54
C GLN A 420 -1.62 -30.08 31.40
N ILE A 421 -2.80 -29.45 31.38
CA ILE A 421 -3.23 -28.46 30.39
C ILE A 421 -3.41 -27.13 31.11
N LEU A 422 -2.83 -26.05 30.56
CA LEU A 422 -2.92 -24.70 31.12
C LEU A 422 -3.24 -23.69 30.01
N VAL A 423 -4.28 -22.89 30.21
CA VAL A 423 -4.62 -21.77 29.32
C VAL A 423 -3.96 -20.51 29.87
N ILE A 424 -3.05 -19.91 29.09
CA ILE A 424 -2.29 -18.72 29.47
C ILE A 424 -2.86 -17.53 28.70
N VAL A 425 -3.37 -16.56 29.43
CA VAL A 425 -3.92 -15.33 28.88
C VAL A 425 -2.96 -14.20 29.19
N GLY A 426 -2.53 -13.49 28.17
CA GLY A 426 -1.76 -12.27 28.36
C GLY A 426 -1.66 -11.51 27.07
N GLU A 427 -1.52 -10.20 27.15
CA GLU A 427 -1.49 -9.35 25.96
C GLU A 427 -0.26 -9.61 25.08
N THR A 428 -0.32 -9.17 23.83
CA THR A 428 0.82 -9.25 22.91
C THR A 428 1.94 -8.31 23.37
N GLY A 429 3.17 -8.83 23.44
CA GLY A 429 4.31 -8.12 24.03
C GLY A 429 4.53 -8.37 25.53
N SER A 430 3.70 -9.17 26.20
CA SER A 430 3.93 -9.54 27.61
C SER A 430 5.10 -10.52 27.82
N GLY A 431 5.66 -11.06 26.73
CA GLY A 431 6.78 -12.00 26.76
C GLY A 431 6.38 -13.47 26.74
N LYS A 432 5.11 -13.83 26.46
CA LYS A 432 4.65 -15.24 26.46
C LYS A 432 5.51 -16.14 25.59
N THR A 433 5.60 -15.83 24.30
CA THR A 433 6.28 -16.65 23.30
C THR A 433 7.79 -16.72 23.49
N THR A 434 8.40 -15.62 23.96
CA THR A 434 9.86 -15.56 24.13
C THR A 434 10.29 -16.20 25.45
N GLN A 435 9.58 -15.93 26.54
CA GLN A 435 10.04 -16.26 27.90
C GLN A 435 9.54 -17.60 28.41
N ILE A 436 8.30 -18.00 28.11
CA ILE A 436 7.71 -19.23 28.66
C ILE A 436 8.51 -20.47 28.23
N PRO A 437 8.87 -20.65 26.95
CA PRO A 437 9.72 -21.78 26.55
C PRO A 437 11.09 -21.79 27.25
N GLN A 438 11.69 -20.63 27.50
CA GLN A 438 12.96 -20.52 28.24
C GLN A 438 12.78 -20.95 29.70
N TYR A 439 11.69 -20.54 30.37
CA TYR A 439 11.42 -20.95 31.75
C TYR A 439 11.23 -22.47 31.86
N LEU A 440 10.57 -23.10 30.89
CA LEU A 440 10.41 -24.55 30.83
C LEU A 440 11.73 -25.29 30.63
N LEU A 441 12.61 -24.75 29.77
CA LEU A 441 13.97 -25.26 29.59
C LEU A 441 14.75 -25.20 30.91
N GLU A 442 14.74 -24.05 31.59
CA GLU A 442 15.44 -23.82 32.86
C GLU A 442 14.88 -24.71 34.00
N ALA A 443 13.56 -24.96 34.01
CA ALA A 443 12.91 -25.86 34.97
C ALA A 443 13.27 -27.35 34.73
N GLY A 444 13.85 -27.68 33.58
CA GLY A 444 14.36 -29.02 33.28
C GLY A 444 13.38 -29.94 32.55
N TYR A 445 12.35 -29.41 31.90
CA TYR A 445 11.42 -30.20 31.08
C TYR A 445 12.09 -30.87 29.86
N THR A 446 13.37 -30.59 29.61
CA THR A 446 14.14 -31.06 28.45
C THR A 446 15.29 -32.00 28.81
N LYS A 447 15.45 -32.34 30.10
CA LYS A 447 16.59 -33.13 30.61
C LYS A 447 16.62 -34.58 30.08
N ASP A 448 15.49 -35.12 29.66
CA ASP A 448 15.37 -36.49 29.13
C ASP A 448 15.67 -36.60 27.62
N GLY A 449 16.30 -35.57 27.01
CA GLY A 449 16.47 -35.48 25.57
C GLY A 449 15.18 -35.12 24.80
N LYS A 450 14.09 -34.82 25.52
CA LYS A 450 12.82 -34.31 24.97
C LYS A 450 12.92 -32.82 24.67
N LYS A 451 12.12 -32.37 23.70
CA LYS A 451 12.07 -30.99 23.20
C LYS A 451 10.85 -30.25 23.75
N VAL A 452 10.95 -28.92 23.77
CA VAL A 452 9.79 -28.03 23.95
C VAL A 452 9.43 -27.46 22.58
N GLY A 453 8.21 -27.75 22.12
CA GLY A 453 7.68 -27.25 20.87
C GLY A 453 6.81 -26.02 21.12
N CYS A 454 7.07 -24.90 20.43
CA CYS A 454 6.19 -23.74 20.42
C CYS A 454 5.65 -23.56 19.01
N THR A 455 4.33 -23.62 18.84
CA THR A 455 3.71 -23.33 17.54
C THR A 455 3.37 -21.86 17.39
N GLN A 456 3.39 -21.40 16.14
CA GLN A 456 3.00 -20.06 15.73
C GLN A 456 2.16 -20.17 14.46
N PRO A 457 1.06 -19.40 14.32
CA PRO A 457 0.28 -19.41 13.09
C PRO A 457 1.08 -18.82 11.91
N ARG A 458 2.00 -17.87 12.18
CA ARG A 458 2.73 -17.14 11.13
C ARG A 458 4.20 -17.56 11.03
N ARG A 459 4.66 -17.75 9.78
CA ARG A 459 6.06 -18.11 9.46
C ARG A 459 7.08 -17.08 9.98
N VAL A 460 6.81 -15.80 9.74
CA VAL A 460 7.72 -14.69 10.14
C VAL A 460 7.84 -14.60 11.65
N ALA A 461 6.75 -14.84 12.38
CA ALA A 461 6.76 -14.89 13.85
C ALA A 461 7.61 -16.05 14.36
N ALA A 462 7.45 -17.26 13.81
CA ALA A 462 8.26 -18.41 14.19
C ALA A 462 9.77 -18.17 14.00
N MET A 463 10.17 -17.61 12.85
CA MET A 463 11.58 -17.31 12.55
C MET A 463 12.14 -16.21 13.46
N SER A 464 11.43 -15.09 13.57
CA SER A 464 11.90 -13.91 14.33
C SER A 464 11.98 -14.20 15.82
N VAL A 465 11.00 -14.90 16.38
CA VAL A 465 11.01 -15.31 17.79
C VAL A 465 12.15 -16.29 18.06
N ALA A 466 12.37 -17.29 17.20
CA ALA A 466 13.48 -18.22 17.35
C ALA A 466 14.84 -17.50 17.29
N ALA A 467 15.00 -16.55 16.36
CA ALA A 467 16.20 -15.72 16.26
C ALA A 467 16.42 -14.89 17.52
N ARG A 468 15.38 -14.20 18.01
CA ARG A 468 15.43 -13.40 19.25
C ARG A 468 15.79 -14.26 20.46
N VAL A 469 15.15 -15.41 20.63
CA VAL A 469 15.39 -16.32 21.75
C VAL A 469 16.79 -16.92 21.68
N SER A 470 17.32 -17.21 20.48
CA SER A 470 18.71 -17.64 20.33
C SER A 470 19.71 -16.57 20.80
N GLN A 471 19.43 -15.29 20.51
CA GLN A 471 20.25 -14.17 20.98
C GLN A 471 20.14 -13.96 22.49
N GLU A 472 18.94 -14.05 23.07
CA GLU A 472 18.71 -13.94 24.53
C GLU A 472 19.44 -15.05 25.31
N MET A 473 19.48 -16.26 24.75
CA MET A 473 20.18 -17.42 25.33
C MET A 473 21.69 -17.44 25.01
N GLY A 474 22.17 -16.55 24.15
CA GLY A 474 23.57 -16.52 23.71
C GLY A 474 24.00 -17.74 22.87
N VAL A 475 23.05 -18.41 22.21
CA VAL A 475 23.30 -19.62 21.39
C VAL A 475 23.16 -19.33 19.90
N LYS A 476 23.82 -20.15 19.08
CA LYS A 476 23.66 -20.08 17.63
C LYS A 476 22.30 -20.65 17.21
N LEU A 477 21.55 -19.90 16.41
CA LEU A 477 20.31 -20.35 15.79
C LEU A 477 20.52 -21.66 15.01
N GLY A 478 19.61 -22.62 15.22
CA GLY A 478 19.68 -23.98 14.68
C GLY A 478 20.42 -24.99 15.56
N HIS A 479 21.13 -24.54 16.60
CA HIS A 479 21.66 -25.43 17.66
C HIS A 479 20.59 -25.63 18.73
N GLU A 480 20.76 -25.10 19.94
CA GLU A 480 19.82 -25.33 21.06
C GLU A 480 18.42 -24.74 20.81
N VAL A 481 18.36 -23.60 20.11
CA VAL A 481 17.13 -22.95 19.66
C VAL A 481 17.07 -23.02 18.14
N GLY A 482 15.96 -23.53 17.61
CA GLY A 482 15.77 -23.65 16.16
C GLY A 482 14.32 -23.39 15.74
N TYR A 483 14.09 -23.31 14.44
CA TYR A 483 12.74 -23.22 13.87
C TYR A 483 12.52 -24.17 12.71
N SER A 484 11.27 -24.58 12.51
CA SER A 484 10.86 -25.39 11.36
C SER A 484 9.59 -24.82 10.72
N ILE A 485 9.71 -24.43 9.47
CA ILE A 485 8.61 -23.88 8.66
C ILE A 485 8.54 -24.61 7.32
N ARG A 486 7.45 -24.39 6.58
CA ARG A 486 7.30 -25.02 5.25
C ARG A 486 8.43 -24.56 4.32
N PHE A 487 9.14 -25.54 3.75
CA PHE A 487 10.29 -25.38 2.84
C PHE A 487 11.60 -24.91 3.48
N GLU A 488 11.65 -24.75 4.79
CA GLU A 488 12.87 -24.31 5.48
C GLU A 488 12.90 -24.88 6.91
N ASP A 489 13.92 -25.67 7.21
CA ASP A 489 14.13 -26.25 8.54
C ASP A 489 15.51 -25.86 9.05
N CYS A 490 15.53 -25.07 10.13
CA CYS A 490 16.72 -24.63 10.83
C CYS A 490 16.77 -25.27 12.21
N THR A 491 16.83 -26.60 12.25
CA THR A 491 16.99 -27.40 13.47
C THR A 491 18.14 -28.41 13.32
N SER A 492 18.65 -28.88 14.46
CA SER A 492 19.67 -29.93 14.54
C SER A 492 19.31 -30.93 15.64
N GLU A 493 20.11 -32.00 15.77
CA GLU A 493 19.96 -32.97 16.86
C GLU A 493 20.12 -32.32 18.25
N LYS A 494 20.86 -31.22 18.33
CA LYS A 494 21.06 -30.44 19.55
C LYS A 494 19.89 -29.50 19.88
N THR A 495 18.88 -29.40 19.01
CA THR A 495 17.76 -28.49 19.22
C THR A 495 16.85 -28.97 20.33
N VAL A 496 16.71 -28.12 21.35
CA VAL A 496 15.91 -28.35 22.54
C VAL A 496 14.63 -27.52 22.50
N LEU A 497 14.75 -26.24 22.11
CA LEU A 497 13.62 -25.34 21.88
C LEU A 497 13.35 -25.25 20.39
N LYS A 498 12.17 -25.70 19.97
CA LYS A 498 11.76 -25.70 18.57
C LYS A 498 10.54 -24.83 18.35
N TYR A 499 10.71 -23.74 17.62
CA TYR A 499 9.61 -22.91 17.15
C TYR A 499 9.14 -23.41 15.78
N MET A 500 7.85 -23.55 15.56
CA MET A 500 7.37 -24.08 14.28
C MET A 500 6.04 -23.49 13.90
N THR A 501 5.68 -23.57 12.62
CA THR A 501 4.30 -23.24 12.24
C THR A 501 3.34 -24.35 12.64
N ASP A 502 2.09 -24.01 12.95
CA ASP A 502 1.04 -24.98 13.31
C ASP A 502 0.93 -26.14 12.30
N GLY A 503 1.01 -25.82 10.99
CA GLY A 503 0.99 -26.81 9.92
C GLY A 503 2.22 -27.75 9.88
N MET A 504 3.36 -27.33 10.43
CA MET A 504 4.54 -28.21 10.56
C MET A 504 4.35 -29.19 11.71
N LEU A 505 3.75 -28.77 12.84
CA LEU A 505 3.41 -29.71 13.91
C LEU A 505 2.34 -30.71 13.46
N LEU A 506 1.33 -30.27 12.69
CA LEU A 506 0.37 -31.18 12.05
C LEU A 506 1.03 -32.19 11.10
N ARG A 507 2.11 -31.79 10.41
CA ARG A 507 2.87 -32.71 9.56
C ARG A 507 3.66 -33.71 10.39
N GLU A 508 4.26 -33.28 11.48
CA GLU A 508 4.95 -34.18 12.42
C GLU A 508 4.00 -35.21 13.03
N PHE A 509 2.75 -34.83 13.29
CA PHE A 509 1.71 -35.76 13.70
C PHE A 509 1.46 -36.93 12.75
N LEU A 510 1.78 -36.78 11.46
CA LEU A 510 1.67 -37.87 10.48
C LEU A 510 2.83 -38.87 10.59
N SER A 511 3.98 -38.45 11.12
CA SER A 511 5.16 -39.30 11.29
C SER A 511 5.24 -39.88 12.70
N GLU A 512 4.98 -39.05 13.72
CA GLU A 512 4.99 -39.41 15.14
C GLU A 512 3.64 -39.03 15.77
N PRO A 513 2.63 -39.94 15.76
CA PRO A 513 1.29 -39.62 16.27
C PRO A 513 1.26 -39.36 17.78
N ASP A 514 2.22 -39.89 18.54
CA ASP A 514 2.30 -39.75 20.01
C ASP A 514 3.18 -38.56 20.45
N LEU A 515 3.80 -37.86 19.48
CA LEU A 515 4.74 -36.76 19.71
C LEU A 515 5.78 -37.06 20.81
N ALA A 516 6.30 -38.30 20.84
CA ALA A 516 7.21 -38.79 21.88
C ALA A 516 8.45 -37.91 22.07
N SER A 517 8.89 -37.25 20.99
CA SER A 517 9.98 -36.29 20.95
C SER A 517 9.77 -35.04 21.84
N TYR A 518 8.53 -34.69 22.18
CA TYR A 518 8.20 -33.47 22.93
C TYR A 518 7.77 -33.77 24.36
N SER A 519 8.22 -32.96 25.33
CA SER A 519 7.73 -33.00 26.72
C SER A 519 6.65 -31.94 26.98
N VAL A 520 6.78 -30.78 26.33
CA VAL A 520 5.83 -29.68 26.42
C VAL A 520 5.53 -29.16 25.02
N ILE A 521 4.25 -28.95 24.74
CA ILE A 521 3.79 -28.26 23.53
C ILE A 521 3.08 -26.99 23.96
N MET A 522 3.55 -25.87 23.43
CA MET A 522 2.91 -24.57 23.58
C MET A 522 2.26 -24.20 22.25
N VAL A 523 0.93 -24.12 22.23
CA VAL A 523 0.15 -23.60 21.11
C VAL A 523 -0.10 -22.12 21.36
N ASP A 524 0.60 -21.25 20.65
CA ASP A 524 0.53 -19.81 20.86
C ASP A 524 -0.39 -19.12 19.85
N GLU A 525 -0.80 -17.89 20.16
CA GLU A 525 -1.71 -17.08 19.35
C GLU A 525 -3.03 -17.82 19.00
N ALA A 526 -3.52 -18.64 19.94
CA ALA A 526 -4.72 -19.48 19.79
C ALA A 526 -5.99 -18.72 19.37
N HIS A 527 -6.02 -17.41 19.64
CA HIS A 527 -7.10 -16.51 19.26
C HIS A 527 -7.19 -16.20 17.76
N GLU A 528 -6.14 -16.47 16.97
CA GLU A 528 -6.23 -16.35 15.50
C GLU A 528 -7.18 -17.39 14.90
N ARG A 529 -7.44 -18.51 15.61
CA ARG A 529 -8.39 -19.57 15.21
C ARG A 529 -8.19 -20.02 13.76
N THR A 530 -6.93 -20.24 13.40
CA THR A 530 -6.58 -20.76 12.06
C THR A 530 -7.06 -22.20 11.90
N LEU A 531 -7.24 -22.63 10.66
CA LEU A 531 -7.66 -23.99 10.35
C LEU A 531 -6.70 -25.03 10.95
N SER A 532 -5.39 -24.76 10.88
CA SER A 532 -4.37 -25.69 11.39
C SER A 532 -4.40 -25.76 12.93
N THR A 533 -4.56 -24.62 13.60
CA THR A 533 -4.63 -24.56 15.07
C THR A 533 -5.85 -25.30 15.60
N ASP A 534 -7.02 -25.14 14.96
CA ASP A 534 -8.26 -25.80 15.39
C ASP A 534 -8.17 -27.32 15.25
N ILE A 535 -7.57 -27.83 14.16
CA ILE A 535 -7.30 -29.26 14.00
C ILE A 535 -6.31 -29.74 15.05
N LEU A 536 -5.24 -28.96 15.30
CA LEU A 536 -4.23 -29.27 16.28
C LEU A 536 -4.83 -29.43 17.68
N PHE A 537 -5.77 -28.57 18.08
CA PHE A 537 -6.45 -28.68 19.36
C PHE A 537 -7.20 -29.99 19.52
N GLY A 538 -7.89 -30.46 18.47
CA GLY A 538 -8.53 -31.77 18.48
C GLY A 538 -7.52 -32.90 18.69
N LEU A 539 -6.44 -32.91 17.90
CA LEU A 539 -5.42 -33.97 17.96
C LEU A 539 -4.66 -33.99 19.30
N VAL A 540 -4.27 -32.81 19.79
CA VAL A 540 -3.51 -32.70 21.03
C VAL A 540 -4.39 -32.99 22.24
N LYS A 541 -5.70 -32.65 22.21
CA LYS A 541 -6.65 -33.04 23.26
C LYS A 541 -6.73 -34.56 23.41
N ASP A 542 -6.79 -35.28 22.29
CA ASP A 542 -6.82 -36.75 22.32
C ASP A 542 -5.52 -37.32 22.89
N ILE A 543 -4.37 -36.76 22.51
CA ILE A 543 -3.07 -37.25 23.00
C ILE A 543 -2.82 -36.92 24.45
N ALA A 544 -3.27 -35.76 24.93
CA ALA A 544 -3.19 -35.41 26.35
C ALA A 544 -3.91 -36.46 27.22
N ARG A 545 -4.95 -37.13 26.71
CA ARG A 545 -5.62 -38.24 27.42
C ARG A 545 -4.79 -39.51 27.47
N PHE A 546 -3.94 -39.76 26.47
CA PHE A 546 -3.08 -40.95 26.40
C PHE A 546 -1.70 -40.75 27.06
N ARG A 547 -1.09 -39.57 26.90
CA ARG A 547 0.19 -39.16 27.51
C ARG A 547 -0.04 -38.20 28.66
N SER A 548 -0.12 -38.72 29.88
CA SER A 548 -0.15 -37.90 31.10
C SER A 548 1.16 -37.16 31.37
N ASP A 549 2.26 -37.59 30.75
CA ASP A 549 3.58 -36.94 30.84
C ASP A 549 3.72 -35.72 29.92
N LEU A 550 2.86 -35.58 28.90
CA LEU A 550 2.86 -34.43 28.00
C LEU A 550 2.16 -33.24 28.67
N LYS A 551 2.85 -32.10 28.75
CA LYS A 551 2.25 -30.82 29.18
C LYS A 551 1.81 -30.00 27.97
N LEU A 552 0.61 -29.44 28.04
CA LEU A 552 0.02 -28.60 27.00
C LEU A 552 -0.23 -27.18 27.52
N LEU A 553 0.39 -26.20 26.87
CA LEU A 553 0.16 -24.79 27.16
C LEU A 553 -0.56 -24.14 25.98
N ILE A 554 -1.69 -23.48 26.24
CA ILE A 554 -2.46 -22.77 25.21
C ILE A 554 -2.35 -21.29 25.51
N SER A 555 -1.65 -20.53 24.68
CA SER A 555 -1.44 -19.11 24.88
C SER A 555 -2.36 -18.29 23.98
N SER A 556 -3.06 -17.33 24.58
CA SER A 556 -3.99 -16.43 23.91
C SER A 556 -3.84 -14.99 24.39
N ALA A 557 -4.16 -14.03 23.52
CA ALA A 557 -4.16 -12.60 23.83
C ALA A 557 -5.57 -12.05 24.13
N THR A 558 -6.63 -12.84 23.94
CA THR A 558 -8.03 -12.39 24.06
C THR A 558 -8.70 -12.91 25.34
N LEU A 559 -9.79 -12.22 25.73
CA LEU A 559 -10.63 -12.54 26.89
C LEU A 559 -11.47 -13.82 26.73
N ASP A 560 -11.56 -14.38 25.52
CA ASP A 560 -12.29 -15.61 25.17
C ASP A 560 -11.63 -16.91 25.71
N ALA A 561 -10.85 -16.80 26.78
CA ALA A 561 -10.14 -17.90 27.43
C ALA A 561 -11.08 -18.97 28.00
N GLU A 562 -12.32 -18.59 28.34
CA GLU A 562 -13.34 -19.50 28.87
C GLU A 562 -13.70 -20.59 27.85
N LYS A 563 -13.86 -20.23 26.57
CA LYS A 563 -14.14 -21.20 25.50
C LYS A 563 -13.02 -22.24 25.36
N PHE A 564 -11.77 -21.83 25.54
CA PHE A 564 -10.63 -22.75 25.53
C PHE A 564 -10.59 -23.60 26.80
N SER A 565 -10.86 -23.02 27.96
CA SER A 565 -10.97 -23.77 29.23
C SER A 565 -12.03 -24.87 29.13
N ASP A 566 -13.23 -24.54 28.66
CA ASP A 566 -14.33 -25.48 28.47
C ASP A 566 -13.99 -26.57 27.44
N PHE A 567 -13.36 -26.18 26.32
CA PHE A 567 -12.92 -27.16 25.32
C PHE A 567 -11.87 -28.13 25.88
N PHE A 568 -11.02 -27.71 26.80
CA PHE A 568 -9.99 -28.54 27.43
C PHE A 568 -10.40 -29.05 28.82
N ASP A 569 -11.67 -29.45 28.96
CA ASP A 569 -12.21 -30.12 30.15
C ASP A 569 -12.03 -29.27 31.44
N SER A 570 -12.36 -27.97 31.33
CA SER A 570 -12.23 -26.94 32.38
C SER A 570 -10.79 -26.70 32.85
N ALA A 571 -9.86 -26.63 31.89
CA ALA A 571 -8.45 -26.34 32.17
C ALA A 571 -8.28 -24.96 32.86
N PRO A 572 -7.40 -24.84 33.86
CA PRO A 572 -7.19 -23.59 34.58
C PRO A 572 -6.67 -22.48 33.66
N ILE A 573 -7.12 -21.25 33.94
CA ILE A 573 -6.73 -20.05 33.22
C ILE A 573 -5.72 -19.25 34.06
N PHE A 574 -4.51 -19.10 33.54
CA PHE A 574 -3.46 -18.26 34.11
C PHE A 574 -3.45 -16.91 33.41
N LYS A 575 -3.79 -15.83 34.13
CA LYS A 575 -3.86 -14.47 33.57
C LYS A 575 -2.61 -13.68 33.94
N ILE A 576 -1.87 -13.22 32.93
CA ILE A 576 -0.74 -12.30 33.07
C ILE A 576 -1.27 -10.88 32.83
N PRO A 577 -1.26 -9.99 33.84
CA PRO A 577 -1.71 -8.62 33.66
C PRO A 577 -0.82 -7.89 32.64
N GLY A 578 -1.45 -7.21 31.70
CA GLY A 578 -0.77 -6.39 30.70
C GLY A 578 -0.21 -5.11 31.31
N ARG A 579 0.91 -4.63 30.76
CA ARG A 579 1.39 -3.26 30.95
C ARG A 579 1.04 -2.46 29.69
N ARG A 580 -0.24 -2.13 29.52
CA ARG A 580 -0.65 -1.18 28.48
C ARG A 580 -0.77 0.20 29.08
N TYR A 581 -0.16 1.15 28.40
CA TYR A 581 -0.49 2.55 28.60
C TYR A 581 -1.87 2.81 28.00
N PRO A 582 -2.62 3.78 28.54
CA PRO A 582 -3.93 4.14 28.00
C PRO A 582 -3.79 4.58 26.54
N VAL A 583 -4.76 4.16 25.72
CA VAL A 583 -4.87 4.53 24.31
C VAL A 583 -6.12 5.39 24.12
N ASP A 584 -5.96 6.60 23.62
CA ASP A 584 -7.08 7.47 23.28
C ASP A 584 -7.67 7.05 21.92
N ILE A 585 -8.93 6.62 21.94
CA ILE A 585 -9.66 6.20 20.74
C ILE A 585 -10.45 7.39 20.18
N HIS A 586 -10.24 7.64 18.88
CA HIS A 586 -10.87 8.69 18.11
C HIS A 586 -11.70 8.07 17.00
N PHE A 587 -12.94 8.53 16.82
CA PHE A 587 -13.84 8.08 15.76
C PHE A 587 -14.15 9.24 14.82
N THR A 588 -14.44 8.93 13.55
CA THR A 588 -14.94 9.94 12.61
C THR A 588 -16.38 10.35 12.98
N THR A 589 -16.73 11.58 12.66
CA THR A 589 -18.09 12.12 12.85
C THR A 589 -19.10 11.42 11.92
N ALA A 590 -18.69 11.16 10.68
CA ALA A 590 -19.48 10.53 9.63
C ALA A 590 -18.70 9.34 9.04
N PRO A 591 -19.40 8.37 8.40
CA PRO A 591 -18.73 7.30 7.66
C PRO A 591 -18.03 7.87 6.42
N GLU A 592 -16.77 7.50 6.23
CA GLU A 592 -15.96 7.93 5.09
C GLU A 592 -16.25 7.06 3.86
N ALA A 593 -16.50 7.69 2.71
CA ALA A 593 -16.77 6.96 1.46
C ALA A 593 -15.51 6.30 0.88
N ASP A 594 -14.36 6.98 1.00
CA ASP A 594 -13.05 6.45 0.61
C ASP A 594 -12.10 6.47 1.81
N TYR A 595 -11.97 5.31 2.46
CA TYR A 595 -11.11 5.16 3.62
C TYR A 595 -9.61 5.24 3.28
N VAL A 596 -9.22 5.06 2.00
CA VAL A 596 -7.81 5.10 1.59
C VAL A 596 -7.31 6.55 1.60
N ASP A 597 -8.08 7.47 1.01
CA ASP A 597 -7.74 8.89 1.04
C ASP A 597 -7.84 9.45 2.47
N ALA A 598 -8.88 9.08 3.22
CA ALA A 598 -9.01 9.46 4.63
C ALA A 598 -7.81 8.98 5.48
N ALA A 599 -7.29 7.78 5.23
CA ALA A 599 -6.09 7.29 5.88
C ALA A 599 -4.86 8.14 5.53
N ILE A 600 -4.67 8.49 4.26
CA ILE A 600 -3.55 9.34 3.79
C ILE A 600 -3.59 10.71 4.45
N VAL A 601 -4.77 11.35 4.47
CA VAL A 601 -4.98 12.65 5.12
C VAL A 601 -4.65 12.57 6.60
N THR A 602 -5.15 11.53 7.29
CA THR A 602 -4.89 11.31 8.71
C THR A 602 -3.39 11.08 9.00
N VAL A 603 -2.67 10.32 8.16
CA VAL A 603 -1.20 10.15 8.28
C VAL A 603 -0.49 11.49 8.23
N LEU A 604 -0.82 12.33 7.23
CA LEU A 604 -0.18 13.64 7.05
C LEU A 604 -0.52 14.60 8.20
N GLN A 605 -1.78 14.60 8.65
CA GLN A 605 -2.22 15.40 9.78
C GLN A 605 -1.47 15.01 11.06
N ILE A 606 -1.32 13.70 11.35
CA ILE A 606 -0.57 13.22 12.51
C ILE A 606 0.90 13.61 12.39
N HIS A 607 1.49 13.47 11.20
CA HIS A 607 2.90 13.79 10.97
C HIS A 607 3.21 15.27 11.27
N VAL A 608 2.31 16.18 10.92
CA VAL A 608 2.47 17.63 11.13
C VAL A 608 2.11 18.08 12.55
N THR A 609 1.01 17.57 13.11
CA THR A 609 0.42 18.13 14.34
C THR A 609 0.84 17.41 15.62
N GLN A 610 1.20 16.13 15.55
CA GLN A 610 1.40 15.30 16.74
C GLN A 610 2.87 15.19 17.13
N PRO A 611 3.20 14.99 18.42
CA PRO A 611 4.57 14.77 18.88
C PRO A 611 5.21 13.50 18.27
N PRO A 612 6.55 13.30 18.42
CA PRO A 612 7.25 12.16 17.86
C PRO A 612 6.65 10.82 18.29
N GLY A 613 6.66 9.87 17.35
CA GLY A 613 6.11 8.54 17.49
C GLY A 613 5.71 7.97 16.14
N ASP A 614 5.98 6.69 15.93
CA ASP A 614 5.74 6.04 14.64
C ASP A 614 4.25 5.77 14.43
N ILE A 615 3.85 5.73 13.16
CA ILE A 615 2.47 5.54 12.72
C ILE A 615 2.34 4.13 12.16
N LEU A 616 1.29 3.41 12.58
CA LEU A 616 0.88 2.14 12.00
C LEU A 616 -0.47 2.31 11.31
N VAL A 617 -0.53 2.02 10.01
CA VAL A 617 -1.75 2.10 9.20
C VAL A 617 -2.17 0.69 8.79
N PHE A 618 -3.43 0.34 9.05
CA PHE A 618 -4.00 -0.93 8.60
C PHE A 618 -4.65 -0.77 7.23
N LEU A 619 -4.22 -1.56 6.24
CA LEU A 619 -4.78 -1.60 4.88
C LEU A 619 -5.14 -3.05 4.51
N THR A 620 -5.95 -3.24 3.47
CA THR A 620 -6.53 -4.57 3.22
C THR A 620 -5.60 -5.51 2.44
N GLY A 621 -4.75 -4.96 1.55
CA GLY A 621 -3.89 -5.76 0.70
C GLY A 621 -2.74 -4.99 0.04
N GLN A 622 -1.97 -5.72 -0.77
CA GLN A 622 -0.76 -5.21 -1.42
C GLN A 622 -1.03 -4.01 -2.35
N GLU A 623 -2.03 -4.12 -3.23
CA GLU A 623 -2.35 -3.06 -4.21
C GLU A 623 -2.67 -1.73 -3.53
N GLU A 624 -3.46 -1.75 -2.44
CA GLU A 624 -3.75 -0.56 -1.64
C GLU A 624 -2.50 -0.02 -0.95
N ILE A 625 -1.66 -0.89 -0.38
CA ILE A 625 -0.42 -0.48 0.30
C ILE A 625 0.53 0.23 -0.67
N GLU A 626 0.72 -0.33 -1.87
CA GLU A 626 1.60 0.26 -2.90
C GLU A 626 1.04 1.59 -3.42
N THR A 627 -0.28 1.66 -3.64
CA THR A 627 -0.96 2.90 -4.05
C THR A 627 -0.79 4.00 -2.98
N VAL A 628 -1.01 3.67 -1.70
CA VAL A 628 -0.83 4.61 -0.59
C VAL A 628 0.62 5.05 -0.43
N ASP A 629 1.58 4.13 -0.59
CA ASP A 629 3.02 4.44 -0.56
C ASP A 629 3.40 5.45 -1.64
N GLU A 630 2.93 5.26 -2.88
CA GLU A 630 3.16 6.19 -3.99
C GLU A 630 2.54 7.57 -3.74
N ILE A 631 1.28 7.61 -3.28
CA ILE A 631 0.57 8.87 -3.01
C ILE A 631 1.23 9.64 -1.86
N LEU A 632 1.61 8.95 -0.77
CA LEU A 632 2.32 9.57 0.35
C LEU A 632 3.65 10.14 -0.12
N LYS A 633 4.48 9.37 -0.85
CA LYS A 633 5.75 9.86 -1.41
C LYS A 633 5.55 11.08 -2.30
N HIS A 634 4.50 11.11 -3.11
CA HIS A 634 4.17 12.26 -3.96
C HIS A 634 3.77 13.50 -3.14
N ARG A 635 2.87 13.35 -2.16
CA ARG A 635 2.42 14.46 -1.29
C ARG A 635 3.57 15.04 -0.45
N ILE A 636 4.47 14.19 0.05
CA ILE A 636 5.63 14.61 0.86
C ILE A 636 6.63 15.44 0.04
N ARG A 637 6.87 15.07 -1.23
CA ARG A 637 7.74 15.85 -2.13
C ARG A 637 7.24 17.29 -2.30
N GLY A 638 5.93 17.51 -2.28
CA GLY A 638 5.33 18.84 -2.35
C GLY A 638 5.52 19.70 -1.10
N LEU A 639 5.75 19.08 0.06
CA LEU A 639 5.85 19.77 1.36
C LEU A 639 7.28 20.25 1.69
N GLY A 640 8.30 19.70 1.01
CA GLY A 640 9.69 20.18 1.06
C GLY A 640 10.35 20.06 2.44
N THR A 641 11.22 21.02 2.80
CA THR A 641 11.99 21.04 4.07
C THR A 641 11.19 21.53 5.29
N LYS A 642 9.89 21.78 5.13
CA LYS A 642 9.03 22.31 6.20
C LYS A 642 8.57 21.23 7.18
N ILE A 643 8.70 19.96 6.79
CA ILE A 643 8.25 18.82 7.58
C ILE A 643 9.44 17.86 7.77
N ALA A 644 9.45 17.19 8.92
CA ALA A 644 10.33 16.07 9.21
C ALA A 644 10.29 14.99 8.11
N GLU A 645 11.41 14.28 7.93
CA GLU A 645 11.49 13.16 6.99
C GLU A 645 10.51 12.05 7.41
N LEU A 646 9.77 11.51 6.44
CA LEU A 646 8.82 10.42 6.65
C LEU A 646 9.36 9.14 5.99
N ASN A 647 9.73 8.15 6.79
CA ASN A 647 10.18 6.86 6.29
C ASN A 647 8.99 5.91 6.14
N ILE A 648 8.63 5.57 4.90
CA ILE A 648 7.47 4.71 4.60
C ILE A 648 7.93 3.27 4.42
N CYS A 649 7.37 2.36 5.22
CA CYS A 649 7.74 0.96 5.29
C CYS A 649 6.50 0.07 5.04
N PRO A 650 6.32 -0.51 3.85
CA PRO A 650 5.22 -1.43 3.59
C PRO A 650 5.46 -2.81 4.20
N ILE A 651 4.40 -3.49 4.66
CA ILE A 651 4.42 -4.90 5.08
C ILE A 651 3.15 -5.63 4.65
N TYR A 652 3.35 -6.69 3.86
CA TYR A 652 2.31 -7.62 3.41
C TYR A 652 2.91 -9.03 3.19
N ALA A 653 2.04 -10.04 3.02
CA ALA A 653 2.43 -11.45 3.10
C ALA A 653 3.50 -11.90 2.09
N ASN A 654 3.50 -11.32 0.88
CA ASN A 654 4.41 -11.69 -0.21
C ASN A 654 5.70 -10.85 -0.26
N LEU A 655 5.92 -9.97 0.72
CA LEU A 655 7.08 -9.09 0.76
C LEU A 655 8.36 -9.89 1.06
N PRO A 656 9.49 -9.66 0.37
CA PRO A 656 10.77 -10.31 0.68
C PRO A 656 11.22 -10.09 2.14
N THR A 657 11.85 -11.10 2.74
CA THR A 657 12.28 -11.10 4.16
C THR A 657 13.22 -9.92 4.49
N GLU A 658 14.10 -9.54 3.56
CA GLU A 658 15.00 -8.39 3.73
C GLU A 658 14.26 -7.07 3.91
N LEU A 659 13.15 -6.87 3.18
CA LEU A 659 12.32 -5.67 3.30
C LEU A 659 11.44 -5.72 4.54
N GLN A 660 10.98 -6.90 4.95
CA GLN A 660 10.29 -7.07 6.22
C GLN A 660 11.20 -6.74 7.40
N ALA A 661 12.50 -7.04 7.34
CA ALA A 661 13.43 -6.72 8.41
C ALA A 661 13.56 -5.20 8.65
N LYS A 662 13.42 -4.37 7.60
CA LYS A 662 13.54 -2.91 7.69
C LYS A 662 12.51 -2.26 8.62
N ILE A 663 11.34 -2.89 8.81
CA ILE A 663 10.30 -2.33 9.70
C ILE A 663 10.76 -2.28 11.17
N PHE A 664 11.70 -3.15 11.55
CA PHE A 664 12.25 -3.25 12.89
C PHE A 664 13.44 -2.31 13.13
N GLU A 665 13.94 -1.65 12.08
CA GLU A 665 15.00 -0.66 12.23
C GLU A 665 14.47 0.54 13.02
N PRO A 666 15.27 1.08 13.98
CA PRO A 666 14.88 2.24 14.75
C PRO A 666 14.76 3.47 13.85
N THR A 667 13.78 4.31 14.14
CA THR A 667 13.54 5.54 13.37
C THR A 667 14.70 6.53 13.60
N PRO A 668 15.30 7.10 12.52
CA PRO A 668 16.34 8.11 12.66
C PRO A 668 15.87 9.35 13.43
N GLU A 669 16.79 10.03 14.11
CA GLU A 669 16.47 11.25 14.87
C GLU A 669 15.89 12.34 13.95
N GLY A 670 14.76 12.93 14.35
CA GLY A 670 14.07 13.95 13.56
C GLY A 670 13.24 13.41 12.38
N ALA A 671 13.20 12.09 12.17
CA ALA A 671 12.32 11.44 11.20
C ALA A 671 11.14 10.74 11.91
N ARG A 672 10.09 10.43 11.15
CA ARG A 672 8.96 9.60 11.60
C ARG A 672 8.81 8.40 10.68
N LYS A 673 8.63 7.20 11.23
CA LYS A 673 8.35 6.00 10.45
C LYS A 673 6.84 5.79 10.32
N VAL A 674 6.39 5.46 9.11
CA VAL A 674 5.02 5.06 8.81
C VAL A 674 5.06 3.65 8.28
N VAL A 675 4.43 2.74 9.01
CA VAL A 675 4.30 1.35 8.63
C VAL A 675 2.93 1.15 8.00
N LEU A 676 2.92 0.80 6.71
CA LEU A 676 1.70 0.45 5.97
C LEU A 676 1.54 -1.07 6.02
N ALA A 677 0.61 -1.57 6.81
CA ALA A 677 0.51 -2.98 7.15
C ALA A 677 -0.85 -3.59 6.84
N THR A 678 -0.87 -4.86 6.45
CA THR A 678 -2.10 -5.66 6.54
C THR A 678 -2.36 -6.11 7.98
N ASN A 679 -3.31 -7.03 8.17
CA ASN A 679 -3.54 -7.72 9.45
C ASN A 679 -2.31 -8.49 10.00
N ILE A 680 -1.14 -8.48 9.33
CA ILE A 680 0.13 -9.00 9.87
C ILE A 680 0.59 -8.25 11.10
N ALA A 681 0.36 -6.93 11.17
CA ALA A 681 0.73 -6.14 12.34
C ALA A 681 -0.25 -6.27 13.52
N GLU A 682 -1.42 -6.89 13.31
CA GLU A 682 -2.51 -6.95 14.29
C GLU A 682 -2.20 -7.83 15.50
N THR A 683 -1.52 -8.96 15.30
CA THR A 683 -1.31 -9.99 16.33
C THR A 683 0.17 -10.31 16.49
N SER A 684 0.77 -10.93 15.48
CA SER A 684 2.02 -11.67 15.61
C SER A 684 3.30 -10.86 15.45
N LEU A 685 3.21 -9.59 15.03
CA LEU A 685 4.38 -8.73 14.88
C LEU A 685 4.34 -7.56 15.86
N THR A 686 5.46 -7.33 16.54
CA THR A 686 5.63 -6.20 17.45
C THR A 686 6.66 -5.23 16.88
N ILE A 687 6.18 -4.06 16.44
CA ILE A 687 7.03 -2.97 15.99
C ILE A 687 7.17 -2.00 17.15
N ASP A 688 8.41 -1.75 17.57
CA ASP A 688 8.70 -0.81 18.63
C ASP A 688 8.58 0.64 18.11
N GLY A 689 8.16 1.55 18.98
CA GLY A 689 8.02 2.98 18.65
C GLY A 689 6.65 3.42 18.11
N ILE A 690 5.72 2.48 17.88
CA ILE A 690 4.36 2.82 17.42
C ILE A 690 3.59 3.55 18.53
N LYS A 691 3.18 4.79 18.25
CA LYS A 691 2.37 5.63 19.14
C LYS A 691 1.02 6.01 18.53
N TYR A 692 0.91 5.97 17.21
CA TYR A 692 -0.30 6.31 16.48
C TYR A 692 -0.74 5.13 15.63
N VAL A 693 -2.02 4.77 15.72
CA VAL A 693 -2.63 3.71 14.89
C VAL A 693 -3.76 4.33 14.09
N ILE A 694 -3.81 4.03 12.79
CA ILE A 694 -4.93 4.38 11.91
C ILE A 694 -5.61 3.08 11.49
N ASP A 695 -6.90 2.96 11.81
CA ASP A 695 -7.71 1.77 11.57
C ASP A 695 -8.93 2.09 10.69
N PRO A 696 -8.89 1.74 9.40
CA PRO A 696 -10.05 1.83 8.51
C PRO A 696 -11.18 0.85 8.85
N GLY A 697 -10.93 -0.19 9.66
CA GLY A 697 -11.97 -1.16 10.03
C GLY A 697 -12.20 -2.30 9.04
N PHE A 698 -11.33 -2.48 8.04
CA PHE A 698 -11.45 -3.55 7.04
C PHE A 698 -10.29 -4.56 7.09
N CYS A 699 -10.55 -5.78 6.61
CA CYS A 699 -9.54 -6.78 6.31
C CYS A 699 -10.00 -7.71 5.17
N LYS A 700 -9.03 -8.30 4.46
CA LYS A 700 -9.32 -9.38 3.50
C LYS A 700 -9.41 -10.72 4.23
N ILE A 701 -10.56 -11.38 4.14
CA ILE A 701 -10.82 -12.69 4.75
C ILE A 701 -11.19 -13.68 3.65
N LYS A 702 -10.73 -14.94 3.80
CA LYS A 702 -11.18 -16.03 2.95
C LYS A 702 -12.63 -16.37 3.29
N SER A 703 -13.47 -16.44 2.27
CA SER A 703 -14.85 -16.89 2.35
C SER A 703 -15.02 -18.13 1.48
N TYR A 704 -15.72 -19.12 2.02
CA TYR A 704 -16.04 -20.35 1.31
C TYR A 704 -17.55 -20.48 1.18
N ASN A 705 -18.03 -20.65 -0.05
CA ASN A 705 -19.44 -20.91 -0.29
C ASN A 705 -19.65 -22.42 -0.50
N PRO A 706 -20.33 -23.13 0.42
CA PRO A 706 -20.51 -24.57 0.33
C PRO A 706 -21.43 -25.00 -0.82
N ARG A 707 -22.30 -24.10 -1.32
CA ARG A 707 -23.21 -24.41 -2.44
C ARG A 707 -22.48 -24.40 -3.78
N THR A 708 -21.56 -23.46 -3.98
CA THR A 708 -20.77 -23.36 -5.22
C THR A 708 -19.45 -24.13 -5.15
N GLY A 709 -18.99 -24.47 -3.94
CA GLY A 709 -17.71 -25.12 -3.71
C GLY A 709 -16.49 -24.24 -3.98
N MET A 710 -16.70 -22.92 -4.11
CA MET A 710 -15.64 -21.95 -4.45
C MET A 710 -15.15 -21.20 -3.21
N GLU A 711 -13.83 -21.03 -3.14
CA GLU A 711 -13.16 -20.12 -2.21
C GLU A 711 -12.95 -18.76 -2.87
N SER A 712 -13.18 -17.68 -2.13
CA SER A 712 -12.97 -16.31 -2.60
C SER A 712 -12.36 -15.47 -1.48
N LEU A 713 -11.48 -14.54 -1.83
CA LEU A 713 -10.91 -13.58 -0.88
C LEU A 713 -11.70 -12.29 -0.97
N LEU A 714 -12.48 -11.98 0.07
CA LEU A 714 -13.37 -10.80 0.10
C LEU A 714 -12.88 -9.81 1.15
N VAL A 715 -13.13 -8.52 0.90
CA VAL A 715 -12.92 -7.47 1.89
C VAL A 715 -14.14 -7.45 2.80
N ASN A 716 -13.93 -7.61 4.10
CA ASN A 716 -14.97 -7.61 5.12
C ASN A 716 -14.61 -6.62 6.23
N PRO A 717 -15.62 -6.09 6.95
CA PRO A 717 -15.37 -5.36 8.19
C PRO A 717 -14.71 -6.29 9.23
N ILE A 718 -13.89 -5.70 10.09
CA ILE A 718 -13.24 -6.43 11.19
C ILE A 718 -14.20 -6.71 12.35
N SER A 719 -13.81 -7.56 13.28
CA SER A 719 -14.53 -7.70 14.55
C SER A 719 -14.11 -6.63 15.56
N LYS A 720 -14.93 -6.41 16.59
CA LYS A 720 -14.59 -5.58 17.75
C LYS A 720 -13.33 -6.07 18.44
N ALA A 721 -13.15 -7.39 18.57
CA ALA A 721 -11.92 -8.00 19.09
C ALA A 721 -10.69 -7.58 18.27
N SER A 722 -10.76 -7.68 16.93
CA SER A 722 -9.68 -7.24 16.04
C SER A 722 -9.42 -5.73 16.15
N ALA A 723 -10.46 -4.90 16.19
CA ALA A 723 -10.34 -3.44 16.35
C ALA A 723 -9.66 -3.06 17.68
N MET A 724 -9.93 -3.78 18.77
CA MET A 724 -9.25 -3.60 20.05
C MET A 724 -7.77 -4.01 19.99
N GLN A 725 -7.45 -5.09 19.28
CA GLN A 725 -6.06 -5.52 19.10
C GLN A 725 -5.25 -4.52 18.27
N ARG A 726 -5.85 -3.95 17.21
CA ARG A 726 -5.26 -2.87 16.40
C ARG A 726 -4.99 -1.64 17.25
N ALA A 727 -5.98 -1.17 18.02
CA ALA A 727 -5.80 -0.03 18.93
C ALA A 727 -4.69 -0.26 19.96
N GLY A 728 -4.62 -1.47 20.53
CA GLY A 728 -3.61 -1.88 21.50
C GLY A 728 -2.17 -1.85 20.99
N ARG A 729 -1.92 -1.72 19.68
CA ARG A 729 -0.57 -1.58 19.12
C ARG A 729 0.10 -0.25 19.48
N SER A 730 -0.69 0.80 19.73
CA SER A 730 -0.20 2.12 20.11
C SER A 730 0.13 2.27 21.60
N GLY A 731 -0.36 1.38 22.47
CA GLY A 731 -0.27 1.49 23.93
C GLY A 731 0.89 0.71 24.56
N ARG A 732 1.90 0.32 23.79
CA ARG A 732 2.98 -0.57 24.25
C ARG A 732 4.14 0.14 24.94
N THR A 733 4.70 1.15 24.27
CA THR A 733 5.87 1.89 24.76
C THR A 733 5.48 3.09 25.60
N GLY A 734 4.31 3.66 25.37
CA GLY A 734 3.78 4.82 26.08
C GLY A 734 2.31 5.07 25.72
N PRO A 735 1.71 6.14 26.26
CA PRO A 735 0.34 6.55 25.91
C PRO A 735 0.22 6.78 24.40
N GLY A 736 -0.77 6.12 23.80
CA GLY A 736 -0.97 6.09 22.35
C GLY A 736 -2.29 6.71 21.92
N LYS A 737 -2.44 6.93 20.60
CA LYS A 737 -3.72 7.32 20.01
C LYS A 737 -4.10 6.35 18.89
N CYS A 738 -5.37 5.99 18.84
CA CYS A 738 -5.95 5.20 17.76
C CYS A 738 -7.02 6.03 17.05
N PHE A 739 -6.89 6.19 15.73
CA PHE A 739 -7.82 6.88 14.86
C PHE A 739 -8.58 5.86 14.03
N ARG A 740 -9.88 5.74 14.28
CA ARG A 740 -10.78 4.84 13.55
C ARG A 740 -11.52 5.64 12.50
N LEU A 741 -11.48 5.19 11.25
CA LEU A 741 -12.12 5.87 10.11
C LEU A 741 -13.60 5.48 9.94
N TYR A 742 -14.24 5.14 11.05
CA TYR A 742 -15.64 4.76 11.15
C TYR A 742 -16.22 5.37 12.44
N THR A 743 -17.54 5.51 12.50
CA THR A 743 -18.20 6.15 13.64
C THR A 743 -18.27 5.22 14.85
N ALA A 744 -18.45 5.79 16.04
CA ALA A 744 -18.71 5.00 17.25
C ALA A 744 -19.98 4.13 17.11
N TYR A 745 -21.00 4.62 16.39
CA TYR A 745 -22.22 3.87 16.11
C TYR A 745 -21.94 2.61 15.29
N ASN A 746 -21.13 2.73 14.22
CA ASN A 746 -20.73 1.57 13.40
C ASN A 746 -19.91 0.56 14.23
N TYR A 747 -19.05 1.06 15.13
CA TYR A 747 -18.27 0.18 16.01
C TYR A 747 -19.16 -0.67 16.91
N GLU A 748 -20.20 -0.09 17.49
CA GLU A 748 -21.07 -0.78 18.45
C GLU A 748 -22.11 -1.70 17.78
N ASN A 749 -22.69 -1.27 16.66
CA ASN A 749 -23.84 -1.93 16.04
C ASN A 749 -23.52 -2.78 14.81
N ASP A 750 -22.50 -2.40 14.00
CA ASP A 750 -22.23 -3.07 12.72
C ASP A 750 -21.11 -4.11 12.80
N LEU A 751 -20.16 -3.95 13.74
CA LEU A 751 -19.06 -4.89 13.89
C LEU A 751 -19.44 -6.06 14.80
N ASP A 752 -19.15 -7.27 14.34
CA ASP A 752 -19.29 -8.49 15.15
C ASP A 752 -18.33 -8.47 16.35
N GLU A 753 -18.72 -9.08 17.47
CA GLU A 753 -17.86 -9.19 18.66
C GLU A 753 -16.54 -9.92 18.37
N ASN A 754 -16.63 -11.05 17.65
CA ASN A 754 -15.51 -11.95 17.40
C ASN A 754 -15.45 -12.38 15.94
N THR A 755 -14.23 -12.57 15.44
CA THR A 755 -13.97 -13.08 14.10
C THR A 755 -14.37 -14.55 13.99
N VAL A 756 -15.18 -14.91 12.97
CA VAL A 756 -15.59 -16.30 12.75
C VAL A 756 -14.35 -17.21 12.48
N PRO A 757 -14.23 -18.39 13.11
CA PRO A 757 -13.07 -19.27 12.91
C PRO A 757 -12.82 -19.66 11.44
N GLU A 758 -11.55 -19.86 11.04
CA GLU A 758 -11.20 -20.18 9.64
C GLU A 758 -11.79 -21.52 9.18
N ILE A 759 -11.99 -22.47 10.09
CA ILE A 759 -12.60 -23.78 9.78
C ILE A 759 -14.02 -23.68 9.21
N GLN A 760 -14.78 -22.63 9.53
CA GLN A 760 -16.12 -22.42 8.98
C GLN A 760 -16.09 -21.70 7.62
N ARG A 761 -14.93 -21.17 7.21
CA ARG A 761 -14.79 -20.27 6.06
C ARG A 761 -13.77 -20.75 5.03
N SER A 762 -13.30 -21.98 5.14
CA SER A 762 -12.30 -22.59 4.26
C SER A 762 -12.72 -23.97 3.76
N ASN A 763 -12.16 -24.42 2.64
CA ASN A 763 -12.38 -25.74 2.09
C ASN A 763 -11.64 -26.79 2.92
N LEU A 764 -12.40 -27.74 3.48
CA LEU A 764 -11.88 -28.79 4.35
C LEU A 764 -11.31 -30.00 3.59
N ALA A 765 -11.36 -30.04 2.26
CA ALA A 765 -10.92 -31.21 1.48
C ALA A 765 -9.47 -31.64 1.80
N ASN A 766 -8.55 -30.68 1.87
CA ASN A 766 -7.14 -30.95 2.21
C ASN A 766 -6.99 -31.45 3.65
N VAL A 767 -7.80 -30.93 4.56
CA VAL A 767 -7.81 -31.33 5.97
C VAL A 767 -8.29 -32.77 6.12
N VAL A 768 -9.42 -33.10 5.49
CA VAL A 768 -9.98 -34.44 5.51
C VAL A 768 -9.00 -35.45 4.91
N LEU A 769 -8.32 -35.08 3.82
CA LEU A 769 -7.28 -35.93 3.24
C LEU A 769 -6.14 -36.20 4.23
N SER A 770 -5.65 -35.16 4.91
CA SER A 770 -4.59 -35.30 5.91
C SER A 770 -5.01 -36.18 7.10
N GLN A 771 -6.27 -36.08 7.55
CA GLN A 771 -6.78 -36.93 8.63
C GLN A 771 -7.01 -38.38 8.18
N LYS A 772 -7.51 -38.60 6.96
CA LYS A 772 -7.69 -39.95 6.38
C LYS A 772 -6.36 -40.68 6.24
N LEU A 773 -5.30 -39.97 5.84
CA LEU A 773 -3.94 -40.52 5.75
C LEU A 773 -3.38 -40.98 7.10
N ARG A 774 -3.88 -40.46 8.23
CA ARG A 774 -3.50 -40.93 9.57
C ARG A 774 -4.19 -42.24 9.96
N HIS A 775 -5.43 -42.45 9.51
CA HIS A 775 -6.21 -43.66 9.81
C HIS A 775 -5.91 -44.84 8.86
N SER A 776 -5.07 -44.61 7.84
CA SER A 776 -4.58 -45.61 6.89
C SER A 776 -3.20 -46.07 7.33
#